data_AF-F2LIZ9-F1
#
_entry.id   AF-F2LIZ9-F1
#
_cell.length_a   1.000
_cell.length_b   1.000
_cell.length_c   1.000
_cell.angle_alpha   90.00
_cell.angle_beta   90.00
_cell.angle_gamma   90.00
#
_symmetry.space_group_name_H-M   'P 1'
#
loop_
_entity.id
_entity.type
_entity.pdbx_description
1 polymer ?
#
loop_
_entity_poly.entity_id
_entity_poly.type
_entity_poly.pdbx_seq_one_letter_code
_entity_poly.pdbx_strand_id
1 'polypeptide(L)'
;MAGPCSPVADGQGSMSGAFDAIERCGAGHQKTNEWRKGNGSRISNSWGSQPSNENYSTLARLTDAYKLHEAVRTRTGQGTWLDAAAKVSREGVINNFSSGNTGYDNASLRGSYAYFHPELEGHWMTTTGYDEQVGQVYNKCGIAKWWCVMAPTGVPSTSYSGTSAAPTGATYANFNGTSAAASHASAALALIMERFPYMSSEQALSVMFTTAQNMEPDPSRPDYTSNNSLFQAVHPAKPGSSGVPNGFGGWGLVDLKKAMNGPGQLLGTFRAALPAGTADVWPNDISDVALAARKLEDDAEHRAWLDTLQSRGWQQGLPAGASDGDKVDYATGVAREAARQAREYQGSLVKSAGGTLTLAGANTYRGLTTVGGGELRIDGSIASGAVVNAAGRLTVNGRAADIAVNGGLATIAGTSAALAIDQGGTAAVTGTGSTGEVRLANGFASLGGSSGKVSVQALGVAAITDRTGDVAVDGGRASLDGSSGDVTVGNGGLVYGNGAMRSLNAMAGGTVAPGHSVGSLSVAGDLSLASGSTYAVELSPSGASDRIEVGGKASLAGGALSLALENTPPPLSGEQARSVLGRSFVILNAAGGVDGQFASPGAYLFVSPSLAYGPTRISLSVNRNAARFASVANTDNERSVANALETVDPGSAVYNS
;
A
#
# COMPACT_ATOMS: atom_id res chain seq x y z
N MET A 1 -24.94 20.28 27.68
CA MET A 1 -23.78 19.78 28.45
C MET A 1 -24.31 19.21 29.75
N ALA A 2 -24.34 17.88 29.90
CA ALA A 2 -24.68 17.25 31.18
C ALA A 2 -23.43 17.32 32.09
N GLY A 3 -23.61 17.64 33.38
CA GLY A 3 -22.52 17.85 34.34
C GLY A 3 -21.64 16.61 34.55
N PRO A 4 -20.46 16.78 35.20
CA PRO A 4 -19.59 15.66 35.54
C PRO A 4 -20.34 14.69 36.45
N CYS A 5 -20.36 13.42 36.10
CA CYS A 5 -20.81 12.37 37.01
C CYS A 5 -19.77 12.21 38.13
N SER A 6 -19.97 12.92 39.23
CA SER A 6 -19.26 12.70 40.49
C SER A 6 -20.05 11.70 41.35
N PRO A 7 -19.44 10.62 41.87
CA PRO A 7 -20.03 9.91 42.99
C PRO A 7 -20.00 10.85 44.22
N VAL A 8 -21.14 11.04 44.87
CA VAL A 8 -21.18 11.60 46.21
C VAL A 8 -20.59 10.54 47.13
N ALA A 9 -19.43 10.81 47.70
CA ALA A 9 -18.84 9.98 48.73
C ALA A 9 -19.62 10.21 50.03
N ASP A 10 -20.56 9.31 50.34
CA ASP A 10 -21.00 9.18 51.73
C ASP A 10 -19.80 8.65 52.53
N GLY A 11 -19.55 9.27 53.68
CA GLY A 11 -18.34 9.14 54.51
C GLY A 11 -18.05 7.76 55.11
N GLN A 12 -18.48 6.68 54.48
CA GLN A 12 -18.07 5.31 54.75
C GLN A 12 -17.74 4.64 53.41
N GLY A 13 -16.48 4.25 53.22
CA GLY A 13 -15.95 3.72 51.96
C GLY A 13 -16.60 2.40 51.49
N SER A 14 -17.83 2.47 50.98
CA SER A 14 -18.51 1.36 50.31
C SER A 14 -18.44 1.54 48.79
N MET A 15 -17.94 0.50 48.09
CA MET A 15 -17.67 0.48 46.65
C MET A 15 -18.91 0.29 45.76
N SER A 16 -20.13 0.23 46.34
CA SER A 16 -21.36 -0.03 45.57
C SER A 16 -21.75 1.15 44.66
N GLY A 17 -21.55 2.39 45.12
CA GLY A 17 -21.92 3.59 44.36
C GLY A 17 -21.10 3.83 43.08
N ALA A 18 -19.85 3.36 43.04
CA ALA A 18 -18.99 3.47 41.85
C ALA A 18 -19.34 2.44 40.77
N PHE A 19 -19.69 1.22 41.18
CA PHE A 19 -20.20 0.16 40.29
C PHE A 19 -21.49 0.60 39.60
N ASP A 20 -22.44 1.10 40.41
CA ASP A 20 -23.71 1.64 39.93
C ASP A 20 -23.53 2.90 39.08
N ALA A 21 -22.49 3.72 39.30
CA ALA A 21 -22.23 4.92 38.49
C ALA A 21 -21.59 4.57 37.13
N ILE A 22 -20.73 3.54 37.06
CA ILE A 22 -20.18 3.04 35.79
C ILE A 22 -21.28 2.33 34.98
N GLU A 23 -22.09 1.48 35.63
CA GLU A 23 -23.26 0.86 34.99
C GLU A 23 -24.35 1.88 34.64
N ARG A 24 -24.64 2.89 35.48
CA ARG A 24 -25.60 3.97 35.13
C ARG A 24 -25.04 4.99 34.15
N CYS A 25 -23.74 5.23 34.07
CA CYS A 25 -23.17 5.94 32.92
C CYS A 25 -23.31 5.10 31.65
N GLY A 26 -23.11 3.77 31.73
CA GLY A 26 -23.40 2.84 30.64
C GLY A 26 -24.88 2.72 30.26
N ALA A 27 -25.81 2.80 31.24
CA ALA A 27 -27.23 2.51 31.09
C ALA A 27 -28.14 3.77 31.02
N GLY A 28 -27.73 4.89 31.61
CA GLY A 28 -28.40 6.20 31.56
C GLY A 28 -28.28 6.88 30.20
N HIS A 29 -27.50 6.30 29.30
CA HIS A 29 -27.35 6.65 27.89
C HIS A 29 -28.55 6.19 27.02
N GLN A 30 -29.79 6.25 27.52
CA GLN A 30 -31.00 5.99 26.71
C GLN A 30 -31.33 7.13 25.71
N LYS A 31 -30.75 8.33 25.87
CA LYS A 31 -30.84 9.42 24.87
C LYS A 31 -29.65 9.49 23.90
N THR A 32 -28.73 8.53 23.95
CA THR A 32 -27.63 8.32 22.98
C THR A 32 -27.82 7.04 22.18
N ASN A 33 -29.07 6.56 22.05
CA ASN A 33 -29.41 5.55 21.05
C ASN A 33 -29.24 6.05 19.60
N GLU A 34 -28.93 7.33 19.39
CA GLU A 34 -28.46 7.86 18.11
C GLU A 34 -26.92 7.86 17.96
N TRP A 35 -26.15 7.90 19.06
CA TRP A 35 -24.68 7.86 19.02
C TRP A 35 -24.09 6.44 19.13
N ARG A 36 -24.89 5.46 19.56
CA ARG A 36 -24.52 4.03 19.50
C ARG A 36 -24.51 3.47 18.06
N LYS A 37 -24.88 4.28 17.07
CA LYS A 37 -24.89 3.93 15.64
C LYS A 37 -23.71 4.51 14.84
N GLY A 38 -22.75 5.19 15.48
CA GLY A 38 -21.57 5.75 14.81
C GLY A 38 -20.27 5.53 15.59
N ASN A 39 -19.29 4.87 14.95
CA ASN A 39 -17.86 4.74 15.27
C ASN A 39 -17.31 5.09 16.66
N GLY A 40 -17.77 4.35 17.67
CA GLY A 40 -17.01 4.09 18.90
C GLY A 40 -17.21 5.08 20.05
N SER A 41 -16.88 4.61 21.26
CA SER A 41 -17.13 5.32 22.52
C SER A 41 -15.82 5.61 23.25
N ARG A 42 -15.77 6.71 24.00
CA ARG A 42 -14.62 7.11 24.82
C ARG A 42 -15.08 7.58 26.20
N ILE A 43 -14.28 7.30 27.22
CA ILE A 43 -14.52 7.71 28.61
C ILE A 43 -13.29 8.48 29.09
N SER A 44 -13.51 9.71 29.56
CA SER A 44 -12.46 10.56 30.14
C SER A 44 -12.55 10.50 31.66
N ASN A 45 -11.53 9.94 32.29
CA ASN A 45 -11.50 9.70 33.73
C ASN A 45 -10.53 10.68 34.42
N SER A 46 -11.08 11.53 35.28
CA SER A 46 -10.33 12.41 36.20
C SER A 46 -10.45 11.89 37.64
N TRP A 47 -10.49 10.58 37.83
CA TRP A 47 -10.81 9.99 39.12
C TRP A 47 -9.59 9.88 40.04
N GLY A 48 -9.69 10.61 41.16
CA GLY A 48 -9.01 10.37 42.42
C GLY A 48 -7.56 10.85 42.47
N SER A 49 -7.23 11.66 43.47
CA SER A 49 -5.83 11.84 43.89
C SER A 49 -5.17 10.48 44.12
N GLN A 50 -3.86 10.42 43.87
CA GLN A 50 -3.05 9.25 44.19
C GLN A 50 -3.24 8.87 45.68
N PRO A 51 -3.48 7.59 46.00
CA PRO A 51 -3.49 7.12 47.38
C PRO A 51 -2.14 7.43 48.05
N SER A 52 -2.16 7.89 49.31
CA SER A 52 -0.94 8.30 50.02
C SER A 52 0.09 7.19 50.23
N ASN A 53 -0.33 5.93 50.09
CA ASN A 53 0.49 4.74 50.22
C ASN A 53 1.07 4.24 48.87
N GLU A 54 0.77 4.89 47.75
CA GLU A 54 1.32 4.53 46.44
C GLU A 54 2.47 5.46 46.05
N ASN A 55 3.41 4.97 45.26
CA ASN A 55 4.58 5.73 44.77
C ASN A 55 4.88 5.26 43.34
N TYR A 56 5.15 6.19 42.42
CA TYR A 56 5.40 5.88 41.00
C TYR A 56 6.74 6.40 40.49
N SER A 57 7.69 6.68 41.39
CA SER A 57 9.02 7.22 41.02
C SER A 57 9.87 6.25 40.21
N THR A 58 9.62 4.95 40.32
CA THR A 58 10.34 3.90 39.58
C THR A 58 9.37 2.81 39.15
N LEU A 59 9.77 2.00 38.16
CA LEU A 59 8.99 0.83 37.75
C LEU A 59 8.74 -0.13 38.91
N ALA A 60 9.73 -0.36 39.78
CA ALA A 60 9.57 -1.22 40.95
C ALA A 60 8.45 -0.72 41.90
N ARG A 61 8.41 0.58 42.18
CA ARG A 61 7.37 1.19 43.04
C ARG A 61 5.98 1.15 42.39
N LEU A 62 5.92 1.33 41.07
CA LEU A 62 4.68 1.14 40.31
C LEU A 62 4.19 -0.31 40.36
N THR A 63 5.10 -1.28 40.22
CA THR A 63 4.78 -2.71 40.38
C THR A 63 4.31 -3.04 41.79
N ASP A 64 4.89 -2.43 42.84
CA ASP A 64 4.40 -2.57 44.20
C ASP A 64 2.94 -2.07 44.34
N ALA A 65 2.60 -0.93 43.71
CA ALA A 65 1.23 -0.42 43.68
C ALA A 65 0.27 -1.39 42.95
N TYR A 66 0.71 -1.99 41.84
CA TYR A 66 -0.08 -3.02 41.15
C TYR A 66 -0.25 -4.30 41.99
N LYS A 67 0.78 -4.72 42.75
CA LYS A 67 0.66 -5.85 43.68
C LYS A 67 -0.34 -5.58 44.79
N LEU A 68 -0.41 -4.35 45.31
CA LEU A 68 -1.44 -3.95 46.27
C LEU A 68 -2.84 -4.04 45.66
N HIS A 69 -2.99 -3.64 44.40
CA HIS A 69 -4.23 -3.79 43.65
C HIS A 69 -4.66 -5.26 43.51
N GLU A 70 -3.77 -6.13 43.05
CA GLU A 70 -4.05 -7.57 42.89
C GLU A 70 -4.32 -8.27 44.24
N ALA A 71 -3.67 -7.83 45.32
CA ALA A 71 -3.95 -8.33 46.67
C ALA A 71 -5.38 -8.00 47.12
N VAL A 72 -5.93 -6.83 46.75
CA VAL A 72 -7.33 -6.49 47.02
C VAL A 72 -8.25 -7.44 46.27
N ARG A 73 -8.04 -7.60 44.96
CA ARG A 73 -8.84 -8.49 44.09
C ARG A 73 -8.84 -9.94 44.60
N THR A 74 -7.66 -10.44 44.97
CA THR A 74 -7.50 -11.81 45.49
C THR A 74 -8.22 -11.99 46.83
N ARG A 75 -8.09 -11.03 47.75
CA ARG A 75 -8.70 -11.09 49.09
C ARG A 75 -10.22 -10.97 49.07
N THR A 76 -10.78 -10.12 48.20
CA THR A 76 -12.24 -9.89 48.14
C THR A 76 -12.95 -10.88 47.23
N GLY A 77 -12.23 -11.53 46.31
CA GLY A 77 -12.83 -12.36 45.26
C GLY A 77 -13.66 -11.58 44.25
N GLN A 78 -13.63 -10.25 44.31
CA GLN A 78 -14.38 -9.33 43.45
C GLN A 78 -13.41 -8.47 42.64
N GLY A 79 -13.77 -8.19 41.38
CA GLY A 79 -13.05 -7.23 40.56
C GLY A 79 -13.14 -5.82 41.15
N THR A 80 -12.10 -5.03 40.91
CA THR A 80 -12.02 -3.61 41.25
C THR A 80 -12.70 -2.75 40.19
N TRP A 81 -12.83 -1.45 40.45
CA TRP A 81 -13.29 -0.50 39.42
C TRP A 81 -12.32 -0.41 38.22
N LEU A 82 -11.02 -0.68 38.43
CA LEU A 82 -10.02 -0.68 37.35
C LEU A 82 -10.20 -1.90 36.45
N ASP A 83 -10.54 -3.05 37.03
CA ASP A 83 -10.95 -4.25 36.27
C ASP A 83 -12.20 -3.98 35.42
N ALA A 84 -13.16 -3.23 35.97
CA ALA A 84 -14.36 -2.82 35.23
C ALA A 84 -14.02 -1.88 34.06
N ALA A 85 -13.13 -0.90 34.27
CA ALA A 85 -12.65 -0.03 33.20
C ALA A 85 -11.91 -0.82 32.10
N ALA A 86 -11.06 -1.76 32.50
CA ALA A 86 -10.36 -2.65 31.58
C ALA A 86 -11.32 -3.55 30.80
N LYS A 87 -12.37 -4.07 31.42
CA LYS A 87 -13.44 -4.82 30.73
C LYS A 87 -14.07 -3.98 29.63
N VAL A 88 -14.41 -2.73 29.92
CA VAL A 88 -14.98 -1.80 28.94
C VAL A 88 -14.00 -1.49 27.80
N SER A 89 -12.70 -1.35 28.09
CA SER A 89 -11.68 -1.19 27.05
C SER A 89 -11.55 -2.42 26.13
N ARG A 90 -11.69 -3.63 26.67
CA ARG A 90 -11.70 -4.87 25.87
C ARG A 90 -12.92 -4.97 24.94
N GLU A 91 -13.96 -4.18 25.19
CA GLU A 91 -15.14 -4.04 24.31
C GLU A 91 -14.96 -2.92 23.25
N GLY A 92 -13.78 -2.31 23.17
CA GLY A 92 -13.42 -1.32 22.14
C GLY A 92 -13.55 0.15 22.56
N VAL A 93 -13.84 0.42 23.85
CA VAL A 93 -13.97 1.78 24.38
C VAL A 93 -12.61 2.33 24.79
N ILE A 94 -12.30 3.56 24.38
CA ILE A 94 -11.05 4.22 24.83
C ILE A 94 -11.25 4.82 26.22
N ASN A 95 -10.48 4.36 27.20
CA ASN A 95 -10.36 5.02 28.50
C ASN A 95 -9.15 5.96 28.52
N ASN A 96 -9.35 7.23 28.85
CA ASN A 96 -8.28 8.20 29.08
C ASN A 96 -8.13 8.50 30.58
N PHE A 97 -6.96 8.25 31.14
CA PHE A 97 -6.63 8.49 32.55
C PHE A 97 -5.61 9.61 32.72
N SER A 98 -5.82 10.48 33.69
CA SER A 98 -4.81 11.45 34.10
C SER A 98 -3.55 10.75 34.67
N SER A 99 -2.35 11.25 34.33
CA SER A 99 -1.10 10.64 34.80
C SER A 99 -0.84 10.84 36.30
N GLY A 100 -1.45 11.86 36.92
CA GLY A 100 -1.31 12.21 38.34
C GLY A 100 -0.44 13.44 38.58
N ASN A 101 -0.64 14.15 39.69
CA ASN A 101 -0.11 15.51 39.87
C ASN A 101 1.11 15.62 40.82
N THR A 102 1.69 14.50 41.24
CA THR A 102 2.73 14.49 42.28
C THR A 102 4.13 14.81 41.75
N GLY A 103 4.38 14.64 40.44
CA GLY A 103 5.68 14.88 39.82
C GLY A 103 6.56 13.62 39.74
N TYR A 104 5.98 12.42 39.75
CA TYR A 104 6.74 11.17 39.61
C TYR A 104 7.20 10.92 38.17
N ASP A 105 8.22 10.08 38.01
CA ASP A 105 8.75 9.71 36.68
C ASP A 105 7.85 8.76 35.89
N ASN A 106 6.80 8.19 36.51
CA ASN A 106 5.81 7.36 35.82
C ASN A 106 4.39 7.86 36.08
N ALA A 107 3.52 7.60 35.10
CA ALA A 107 2.09 7.78 35.27
C ALA A 107 1.57 6.88 36.40
N SER A 108 0.49 7.30 37.03
CA SER A 108 -0.18 6.55 38.08
C SER A 108 -0.50 5.12 37.66
N LEU A 109 -0.78 4.23 38.62
CA LEU A 109 -1.18 2.85 38.32
C LEU A 109 -2.30 2.78 37.28
N ARG A 110 -3.25 3.73 37.32
CA ARG A 110 -4.36 3.84 36.37
C ARG A 110 -3.84 4.14 34.96
N GLY A 111 -2.97 5.14 34.82
CA GLY A 111 -2.37 5.49 33.54
C GLY A 111 -1.45 4.40 33.00
N SER A 112 -0.74 3.68 33.88
CA SER A 112 0.23 2.65 33.52
C SER A 112 -0.36 1.23 33.49
N TYR A 113 -1.67 1.06 33.68
CA TYR A 113 -2.30 -0.27 33.82
C TYR A 113 -2.07 -1.17 32.59
N ALA A 114 -2.02 -0.59 31.38
CA ALA A 114 -1.71 -1.32 30.16
C ALA A 114 -0.28 -1.88 30.09
N TYR A 115 0.63 -1.49 31.01
CA TYR A 115 1.91 -2.19 31.16
C TYR A 115 1.67 -3.63 31.67
N PHE A 116 0.81 -3.79 32.68
CA PHE A 116 0.47 -5.09 33.27
C PHE A 116 -0.57 -5.86 32.45
N HIS A 117 -1.38 -5.14 31.67
CA HIS A 117 -2.40 -5.66 30.77
C HIS A 117 -2.18 -5.14 29.33
N PRO A 118 -1.17 -5.66 28.60
CA PRO A 118 -0.81 -5.14 27.28
C PRO A 118 -1.91 -5.27 26.23
N GLU A 119 -2.88 -6.16 26.44
CA GLU A 119 -4.05 -6.30 25.58
C GLU A 119 -4.96 -5.05 25.59
N LEU A 120 -4.72 -4.11 26.52
CA LEU A 120 -5.43 -2.84 26.59
C LEU A 120 -4.78 -1.74 25.73
N GLU A 121 -3.55 -1.92 25.25
CA GLU A 121 -2.95 -1.00 24.27
C GLU A 121 -3.92 -0.84 23.07
N GLY A 122 -4.11 0.38 22.57
CA GLY A 122 -5.11 0.70 21.53
C GLY A 122 -6.49 1.13 22.06
N HIS A 123 -6.82 0.77 23.31
CA HIS A 123 -8.05 1.18 24.00
C HIS A 123 -7.83 1.79 25.39
N TRP A 124 -6.56 2.00 25.74
CA TRP A 124 -6.12 2.64 26.97
C TRP A 124 -5.22 3.81 26.63
N MET A 125 -5.42 4.92 27.31
CA MET A 125 -4.66 6.14 27.12
C MET A 125 -4.40 6.81 28.47
N THR A 126 -3.25 7.45 28.60
CA THR A 126 -3.00 8.36 29.72
C THR A 126 -2.55 9.74 29.25
N THR A 127 -2.84 10.77 30.04
CA THR A 127 -2.52 12.16 29.71
C THR A 127 -1.73 12.82 30.82
N THR A 128 -0.53 13.30 30.50
CA THR A 128 0.23 14.23 31.35
C THR A 128 -0.11 15.68 30.98
N GLY A 129 0.09 16.61 31.91
CA GLY A 129 -0.11 18.04 31.65
C GLY A 129 1.15 18.72 31.12
N TYR A 130 0.92 19.68 30.22
CA TYR A 130 1.89 20.61 29.67
C TYR A 130 1.43 22.03 29.97
N ASP A 131 2.26 22.82 30.64
CA ASP A 131 2.04 24.25 30.83
C ASP A 131 2.88 25.03 29.81
N GLU A 132 2.25 25.91 29.04
CA GLU A 132 2.90 26.63 27.94
C GLU A 132 4.03 27.56 28.39
N GLN A 133 4.01 28.03 29.64
CA GLN A 133 5.01 28.94 30.17
C GLN A 133 6.20 28.18 30.76
N VAL A 134 5.92 27.04 31.40
CA VAL A 134 6.90 26.39 32.28
C VAL A 134 7.30 24.97 31.84
N GLY A 135 6.48 24.22 31.09
CA GLY A 135 6.80 22.90 30.55
C GLY A 135 6.02 21.74 31.20
N GLN A 136 6.67 20.61 31.45
CA GLN A 136 6.07 19.43 32.08
C GLN A 136 6.16 19.57 33.61
N VAL A 137 5.03 19.41 34.32
CA VAL A 137 4.91 19.80 35.74
C VAL A 137 4.20 18.77 36.63
N TYR A 138 3.96 17.56 36.12
CA TYR A 138 3.18 16.52 36.78
C TYR A 138 3.86 15.15 36.65
N ASN A 139 3.16 14.05 36.95
CA ASN A 139 3.69 12.72 36.69
C ASN A 139 3.98 12.57 35.18
N LYS A 140 5.22 12.22 34.85
CA LYS A 140 5.67 11.97 33.47
C LYS A 140 5.02 10.70 32.92
N CYS A 141 5.10 10.51 31.60
CA CYS A 141 4.53 9.31 31.00
C CYS A 141 5.25 8.02 31.43
N GLY A 142 6.57 8.06 31.65
CA GLY A 142 7.38 6.93 32.10
C GLY A 142 7.16 5.66 31.28
N ILE A 143 6.90 4.54 31.95
CA ILE A 143 6.60 3.25 31.32
C ILE A 143 5.38 3.30 30.39
N ALA A 144 4.44 4.24 30.61
CA ALA A 144 3.23 4.40 29.83
C ALA A 144 3.42 5.16 28.50
N LYS A 145 4.66 5.51 28.14
CA LYS A 145 4.98 6.36 26.97
C LYS A 145 4.28 5.95 25.67
N TRP A 146 4.08 4.66 25.44
CA TRP A 146 3.47 4.12 24.22
C TRP A 146 1.96 4.36 24.09
N TRP A 147 1.29 4.74 25.18
CA TRP A 147 -0.13 5.10 25.22
C TRP A 147 -0.36 6.41 25.98
N CYS A 148 0.65 7.27 26.04
CA CYS A 148 0.62 8.54 26.75
C CYS A 148 0.81 9.72 25.81
N VAL A 149 0.09 10.82 26.06
CA VAL A 149 0.31 12.13 25.42
C VAL A 149 0.41 13.23 26.47
N MET A 150 0.89 14.38 26.03
CA MET A 150 0.77 15.64 26.76
C MET A 150 -0.41 16.45 26.23
N ALA A 151 -1.08 17.18 27.12
CA ALA A 151 -2.08 18.17 26.75
C ALA A 151 -2.03 19.40 27.67
N PRO A 152 -2.56 20.56 27.25
CA PRO A 152 -2.50 21.79 28.03
C PRO A 152 -3.13 21.66 29.44
N THR A 153 -2.45 22.21 30.44
CA THR A 153 -3.00 22.53 31.78
C THR A 153 -3.16 24.05 31.94
N GLY A 154 -3.83 24.51 33.00
CA GLY A 154 -3.91 25.94 33.31
C GLY A 154 -4.90 26.69 32.42
N VAL A 155 -5.95 25.99 32.00
CA VAL A 155 -6.91 26.47 31.02
C VAL A 155 -8.06 27.24 31.68
N PRO A 156 -8.52 28.36 31.11
CA PRO A 156 -9.71 29.05 31.58
C PRO A 156 -10.93 28.11 31.54
N SER A 157 -11.57 27.92 32.68
CA SER A 157 -12.72 27.02 32.82
C SER A 157 -13.82 27.68 33.67
N THR A 158 -15.06 27.26 33.45
CA THR A 158 -16.18 27.66 34.29
C THR A 158 -15.98 27.10 35.70
N SER A 159 -15.99 28.00 36.67
CA SER A 159 -15.87 27.70 38.09
C SER A 159 -17.14 28.17 38.79
N TYR A 160 -17.50 27.49 39.88
CA TYR A 160 -18.66 27.82 40.68
C TYR A 160 -18.22 27.96 42.14
N SER A 161 -18.86 28.88 42.85
CA SER A 161 -18.80 28.96 44.30
C SER A 161 -19.98 28.21 44.93
N GLY A 162 -19.94 27.99 46.25
CA GLY A 162 -20.99 27.25 46.96
C GLY A 162 -20.74 25.74 47.04
N THR A 163 -21.79 24.98 47.36
CA THR A 163 -21.70 23.51 47.48
C THR A 163 -22.04 22.83 46.16
N SER A 164 -21.61 21.58 45.97
CA SER A 164 -22.00 20.75 44.82
C SER A 164 -23.51 20.58 44.65
N ALA A 165 -24.29 20.72 45.73
CA ALA A 165 -25.74 20.63 45.73
C ALA A 165 -26.46 21.96 45.42
N ALA A 166 -25.78 23.11 45.51
CA ALA A 166 -26.35 24.43 45.23
C ALA A 166 -25.25 25.39 44.73
N PRO A 167 -24.79 25.23 43.48
CA PRO A 167 -23.75 26.09 42.92
C PRO A 167 -24.28 27.51 42.71
N THR A 168 -23.55 28.50 43.20
CA THR A 168 -23.82 29.94 42.99
C THR A 168 -22.60 30.64 42.42
N GLY A 169 -22.78 31.82 41.82
CA GLY A 169 -21.65 32.65 41.39
C GLY A 169 -20.78 31.99 40.31
N ALA A 170 -21.39 31.60 39.19
CA ALA A 170 -20.65 31.13 38.03
C ALA A 170 -19.61 32.18 37.60
N THR A 171 -18.35 31.78 37.55
CA THR A 171 -17.21 32.62 37.15
C THR A 171 -16.28 31.84 36.23
N TYR A 172 -15.20 32.48 35.78
CA TYR A 172 -14.10 31.81 35.09
C TYR A 172 -12.88 31.76 36.01
N ALA A 173 -12.22 30.60 36.08
CA ALA A 173 -10.95 30.42 36.78
C ALA A 173 -10.05 29.46 36.00
N ASN A 174 -8.74 29.51 36.26
CA ASN A 174 -7.80 28.58 35.63
C ASN A 174 -7.92 27.20 36.30
N PHE A 175 -8.31 26.21 35.51
CA PHE A 175 -8.33 24.82 35.93
C PHE A 175 -6.99 24.15 35.62
N ASN A 176 -6.35 23.65 36.67
CA ASN A 176 -5.01 23.09 36.62
C ASN A 176 -5.04 21.58 36.93
N GLY A 177 -4.01 20.88 36.49
CA GLY A 177 -3.78 19.47 36.75
C GLY A 177 -3.79 18.64 35.49
N THR A 178 -3.31 17.40 35.62
CA THR A 178 -3.50 16.35 34.60
C THR A 178 -4.97 16.08 34.31
N SER A 179 -5.88 16.42 35.23
CA SER A 179 -7.34 16.44 35.02
C SER A 179 -7.79 17.41 33.93
N ALA A 180 -7.22 18.62 33.90
CA ALA A 180 -7.48 19.61 32.87
C ALA A 180 -6.89 19.16 31.52
N ALA A 181 -5.69 18.59 31.55
CA ALA A 181 -5.04 18.06 30.35
C ALA A 181 -5.81 16.89 29.73
N ALA A 182 -6.26 15.93 30.54
CA ALA A 182 -7.00 14.76 30.08
C ALA A 182 -8.30 15.14 29.33
N SER A 183 -9.02 16.18 29.77
CA SER A 183 -10.22 16.64 29.06
C SER A 183 -9.88 17.22 27.68
N HIS A 184 -8.77 17.94 27.53
CA HIS A 184 -8.29 18.47 26.25
C HIS A 184 -7.90 17.34 25.29
N ALA A 185 -7.13 16.36 25.77
CA ALA A 185 -6.77 15.19 24.97
C ALA A 185 -8.01 14.39 24.52
N SER A 186 -8.98 14.19 25.42
CA SER A 186 -10.25 13.53 25.10
C SER A 186 -11.10 14.31 24.08
N ALA A 187 -11.07 15.64 24.13
CA ALA A 187 -11.75 16.50 23.16
C ALA A 187 -11.05 16.46 21.78
N ALA A 188 -9.72 16.46 21.75
CA ALA A 188 -8.98 16.32 20.49
C ALA A 188 -9.25 14.97 19.83
N LEU A 189 -9.23 13.87 20.58
CA LEU A 189 -9.59 12.54 20.08
C LEU A 189 -11.01 12.51 19.51
N ALA A 190 -11.95 13.23 20.14
CA ALA A 190 -13.31 13.37 19.62
C ALA A 190 -13.37 13.92 18.20
N LEU A 191 -12.65 15.03 17.99
CA LEU A 191 -12.63 15.74 16.73
C LEU A 191 -11.92 14.91 15.65
N ILE A 192 -10.91 14.12 16.03
CA ILE A 192 -10.26 13.16 15.13
C ILE A 192 -11.24 12.05 14.71
N MET A 193 -12.00 11.48 15.65
CA MET A 193 -13.04 10.49 15.34
C MET A 193 -14.11 11.06 14.40
N GLU A 194 -14.51 12.31 14.59
CA GLU A 194 -15.48 13.01 13.74
C GLU A 194 -14.92 13.30 12.34
N ARG A 195 -13.65 13.71 12.24
CA ARG A 195 -12.95 13.98 10.98
C ARG A 195 -12.78 12.72 10.12
N PHE A 196 -12.63 11.55 10.75
CA PHE A 196 -12.39 10.29 10.07
C PHE A 196 -13.49 9.25 10.41
N PRO A 197 -14.72 9.43 9.90
CA PRO A 197 -15.86 8.57 10.23
C PRO A 197 -15.76 7.16 9.64
N TYR A 198 -14.69 6.83 8.92
CA TYR A 198 -14.38 5.51 8.40
C TYR A 198 -13.26 4.80 9.19
N MET A 199 -12.67 5.46 10.19
CA MET A 199 -11.67 4.87 11.09
C MET A 199 -12.35 4.28 12.32
N SER A 200 -11.80 3.17 12.83
CA SER A 200 -12.10 2.67 14.17
C SER A 200 -11.57 3.63 15.25
N SER A 201 -12.05 3.49 16.49
CA SER A 201 -11.54 4.29 17.61
C SER A 201 -10.05 4.11 17.84
N GLU A 202 -9.53 2.89 17.71
CA GLU A 202 -8.10 2.60 17.82
C GLU A 202 -7.28 3.31 16.73
N GLN A 203 -7.78 3.32 15.49
CA GLN A 203 -7.14 4.06 14.41
C GLN A 203 -7.14 5.57 14.68
N ALA A 204 -8.25 6.14 15.16
CA ALA A 204 -8.30 7.56 15.54
C ALA A 204 -7.33 7.88 16.69
N LEU A 205 -7.18 6.97 17.66
CA LEU A 205 -6.18 7.08 18.72
C LEU A 205 -4.75 7.05 18.17
N SER A 206 -4.46 6.14 17.23
CA SER A 206 -3.17 6.07 16.55
C SER A 206 -2.86 7.33 15.75
N VAL A 207 -3.85 7.97 15.13
CA VAL A 207 -3.68 9.27 14.45
C VAL A 207 -3.25 10.31 15.48
N MET A 208 -3.97 10.47 16.59
CA MET A 208 -3.61 11.41 17.66
C MET A 208 -2.18 11.19 18.17
N PHE A 209 -1.79 9.95 18.43
CA PHE A 209 -0.45 9.60 18.90
C PHE A 209 0.62 9.94 17.86
N THR A 210 0.44 9.50 16.62
CA THR A 210 1.47 9.60 15.58
C THR A 210 1.60 11.00 15.00
N THR A 211 0.63 11.88 15.23
CA THR A 211 0.70 13.29 14.85
C THR A 211 1.06 14.21 16.01
N ALA A 212 1.15 13.72 17.25
CA ALA A 212 1.59 14.55 18.37
C ALA A 212 2.97 15.16 18.10
N GLN A 213 3.17 16.40 18.54
CA GLN A 213 4.47 17.04 18.55
C GLN A 213 5.30 16.39 19.64
N ASN A 214 6.30 15.57 19.26
CA ASN A 214 7.21 14.97 20.22
C ASN A 214 7.83 16.07 21.10
N MET A 215 7.86 15.85 22.42
CA MET A 215 8.40 16.80 23.39
C MET A 215 9.48 16.11 24.21
N GLU A 216 10.59 16.79 24.44
CA GLU A 216 11.73 16.29 25.20
C GLU A 216 12.18 17.32 26.25
N PRO A 217 12.91 16.91 27.30
CA PRO A 217 13.51 17.84 28.24
C PRO A 217 14.39 18.88 27.51
N ASP A 218 14.31 20.14 27.92
CA ASP A 218 15.15 21.21 27.39
C ASP A 218 16.41 21.39 28.25
N PRO A 219 17.59 20.86 27.83
CA PRO A 219 18.80 20.96 28.63
C PRO A 219 19.33 22.40 28.77
N SER A 220 18.84 23.35 27.95
CA SER A 220 19.21 24.76 28.05
C SER A 220 18.47 25.49 29.18
N ARG A 221 17.38 24.90 29.70
CA ARG A 221 16.55 25.43 30.78
C ARG A 221 16.47 24.40 31.90
N PRO A 222 17.28 24.52 32.97
CA PRO A 222 17.30 23.52 34.03
C PRO A 222 15.96 23.45 34.76
N ASP A 223 15.68 22.28 35.33
CA ASP A 223 14.54 22.08 36.23
C ASP A 223 14.57 23.09 37.39
N TYR A 224 13.39 23.57 37.79
CA TYR A 224 13.27 24.49 38.91
C TYR A 224 12.01 24.25 39.71
N THR A 225 12.05 24.66 40.97
CA THR A 225 10.87 24.65 41.85
C THR A 225 10.12 25.96 41.69
N SER A 226 8.85 25.91 41.30
CA SER A 226 8.04 27.12 41.18
C SER A 226 7.66 27.64 42.57
N ASN A 227 7.61 28.96 42.74
CA ASN A 227 7.05 29.61 43.94
C ASN A 227 5.51 29.65 43.94
N ASN A 228 4.87 29.09 42.90
CA ASN A 228 3.43 28.93 42.79
C ASN A 228 3.02 27.64 43.51
N SER A 229 2.07 27.74 44.43
CA SER A 229 1.52 26.60 45.18
C SER A 229 0.88 25.52 44.30
N LEU A 230 0.65 25.81 43.01
CA LEU A 230 0.10 24.89 42.02
C LEU A 230 1.15 23.95 41.39
N PHE A 231 2.44 24.32 41.36
CA PHE A 231 3.49 23.54 40.71
C PHE A 231 4.74 23.45 41.60
N GLN A 232 5.08 22.28 42.12
CA GLN A 232 6.26 22.13 42.99
C GLN A 232 7.57 21.91 42.22
N ALA A 233 7.52 21.17 41.11
CA ALA A 233 8.66 20.92 40.23
C ALA A 233 8.26 21.19 38.78
N VAL A 234 9.11 21.91 38.07
CA VAL A 234 8.94 22.26 36.66
C VAL A 234 10.08 21.66 35.86
N HIS A 235 9.73 20.98 34.78
CA HIS A 235 10.64 20.43 33.79
C HIS A 235 10.43 21.12 32.44
N PRO A 236 11.27 22.11 32.08
CA PRO A 236 11.20 22.76 30.78
C PRO A 236 11.25 21.77 29.61
N ALA A 237 10.40 21.99 28.62
CA ALA A 237 10.23 21.10 27.48
C ALA A 237 10.47 21.85 26.17
N LYS A 238 11.03 21.15 25.19
CA LYS A 238 11.20 21.64 23.81
C LYS A 238 10.67 20.62 22.80
N PRO A 239 10.32 21.06 21.57
CA PRO A 239 9.98 20.15 20.49
C PRO A 239 11.14 19.20 20.16
N GLY A 240 10.87 17.90 20.16
CA GLY A 240 11.75 16.85 19.66
C GLY A 240 11.41 16.48 18.20
N SER A 241 12.31 15.73 17.56
CA SER A 241 12.19 15.32 16.15
C SER A 241 12.23 13.80 15.93
N SER A 242 12.31 13.00 16.98
CA SER A 242 12.52 11.55 16.88
C SER A 242 11.35 10.79 16.24
N GLY A 243 10.12 11.30 16.40
CA GLY A 243 8.90 10.55 16.08
C GLY A 243 8.68 9.32 16.97
N VAL A 244 9.47 9.14 18.04
CA VAL A 244 9.39 8.00 18.96
C VAL A 244 8.89 8.50 20.32
N PRO A 245 7.90 7.83 20.94
CA PRO A 245 7.44 8.23 22.25
C PRO A 245 8.53 8.04 23.32
N ASN A 246 8.63 8.97 24.26
CA ASN A 246 9.66 8.98 25.31
C ASN A 246 9.03 8.97 26.71
N GLY A 247 9.83 8.65 27.73
CA GLY A 247 9.35 8.62 29.12
C GLY A 247 8.93 9.99 29.67
N PHE A 248 9.29 11.09 29.02
CA PHE A 248 8.97 12.44 29.48
C PHE A 248 7.53 12.83 29.13
N GLY A 249 7.22 12.90 27.84
CA GLY A 249 5.93 13.34 27.30
C GLY A 249 5.13 12.27 26.56
N GLY A 250 5.62 11.02 26.53
CA GLY A 250 5.01 9.97 25.72
C GLY A 250 5.17 10.30 24.25
N TRP A 251 4.09 10.19 23.48
CA TRP A 251 4.04 10.62 22.09
C TRP A 251 4.28 12.14 21.92
N GLY A 252 4.02 12.93 22.96
CA GLY A 252 4.25 14.37 23.00
C GLY A 252 2.95 15.16 23.09
N LEU A 253 3.03 16.46 22.79
CA LEU A 253 1.90 17.38 22.88
C LEU A 253 0.91 17.12 21.74
N VAL A 254 -0.37 16.95 22.07
CA VAL A 254 -1.43 16.75 21.07
C VAL A 254 -1.45 17.91 20.06
N ASP A 255 -1.27 17.57 18.78
CA ASP A 255 -1.34 18.50 17.65
C ASP A 255 -2.55 18.16 16.78
N LEU A 256 -3.66 18.85 17.07
CA LEU A 256 -4.92 18.63 16.35
C LEU A 256 -4.81 19.06 14.87
N LYS A 257 -4.04 20.12 14.57
CA LYS A 257 -3.89 20.61 13.20
C LYS A 257 -3.23 19.54 12.33
N LYS A 258 -2.16 18.92 12.83
CA LYS A 258 -1.50 17.81 12.15
C LYS A 258 -2.38 16.55 12.12
N ALA A 259 -3.16 16.29 13.16
CA ALA A 259 -4.09 15.15 13.19
C ALA A 259 -5.18 15.23 12.09
N MET A 260 -5.67 16.42 11.74
CA MET A 260 -6.68 16.60 10.67
C MET A 260 -6.17 16.19 9.27
N ASN A 261 -4.86 16.02 9.11
CA ASN A 261 -4.18 15.63 7.88
C ASN A 261 -3.92 14.12 7.77
N GLY A 262 -4.49 13.30 8.66
CA GLY A 262 -4.32 11.84 8.66
C GLY A 262 -3.16 11.38 9.54
N PRO A 263 -2.83 10.08 9.55
CA PRO A 263 -1.79 9.52 10.42
C PRO A 263 -0.40 10.11 10.10
N GLY A 264 0.47 10.19 11.10
CA GLY A 264 1.90 10.51 10.90
C GLY A 264 2.79 9.27 10.83
N GLN A 265 2.28 8.13 11.30
CA GLN A 265 2.95 6.83 11.24
C GLN A 265 1.93 5.70 11.22
N LEU A 266 2.33 4.52 10.75
CA LEU A 266 1.52 3.30 10.85
C LEU A 266 2.06 2.40 11.96
N LEU A 267 1.26 2.16 12.99
CA LEU A 267 1.61 1.35 14.18
C LEU A 267 1.22 -0.12 14.04
N GLY A 268 1.16 -0.60 12.80
CA GLY A 268 0.85 -1.96 12.38
C GLY A 268 0.17 -1.89 11.01
N THR A 269 -0.67 -2.87 10.71
CA THR A 269 -1.55 -2.83 9.53
C THR A 269 -2.69 -1.83 9.71
N PHE A 270 -2.64 -0.71 8.98
CA PHE A 270 -3.70 0.28 8.96
C PHE A 270 -4.71 -0.03 7.84
N ARG A 271 -5.97 -0.28 8.20
CA ARG A 271 -7.04 -0.59 7.23
C ARG A 271 -7.90 0.65 6.94
N ALA A 272 -7.68 1.29 5.81
CA ALA A 272 -8.47 2.43 5.34
C ALA A 272 -9.67 1.96 4.51
N ALA A 273 -10.84 1.83 5.14
CA ALA A 273 -12.07 1.33 4.53
C ALA A 273 -13.06 2.45 4.19
N LEU A 274 -12.67 3.33 3.26
CA LEU A 274 -13.50 4.48 2.87
C LEU A 274 -14.75 4.00 2.08
N PRO A 275 -15.98 4.35 2.50
CA PRO A 275 -17.19 4.00 1.76
C PRO A 275 -17.22 4.56 0.33
N ALA A 276 -17.99 3.92 -0.55
CA ALA A 276 -18.18 4.43 -1.91
C ALA A 276 -18.72 5.87 -1.88
N GLY A 277 -18.24 6.72 -2.79
CA GLY A 277 -18.57 8.15 -2.84
C GLY A 277 -17.82 9.02 -1.81
N THR A 278 -16.99 8.42 -0.95
CA THR A 278 -16.11 9.17 -0.03
C THR A 278 -14.72 9.31 -0.64
N ALA A 279 -14.16 10.51 -0.56
CA ALA A 279 -12.75 10.77 -0.87
C ALA A 279 -12.07 11.45 0.32
N ASP A 280 -10.82 11.08 0.59
CA ASP A 280 -10.00 11.74 1.61
C ASP A 280 -8.55 11.90 1.15
N VAL A 281 -7.86 12.89 1.70
CA VAL A 281 -6.46 13.20 1.42
C VAL A 281 -5.67 13.22 2.71
N TRP A 282 -4.58 12.46 2.75
CA TRP A 282 -3.61 12.46 3.83
C TRP A 282 -2.32 13.15 3.36
N PRO A 283 -2.14 14.45 3.67
CA PRO A 283 -0.92 15.18 3.29
C PRO A 283 0.24 15.01 4.26
N ASN A 284 0.06 14.35 5.41
CA ASN A 284 1.17 14.04 6.29
C ASN A 284 2.14 13.05 5.65
N ASP A 285 3.43 13.20 5.95
CA ASP A 285 4.42 12.14 5.76
C ASP A 285 4.12 11.00 6.74
N ILE A 286 4.12 9.76 6.25
CA ILE A 286 3.79 8.57 7.04
C ILE A 286 4.99 7.65 7.14
N SER A 287 5.51 7.43 8.34
CA SER A 287 6.61 6.49 8.59
C SER A 287 6.17 5.31 9.49
N ASP A 288 7.11 4.46 9.90
CA ASP A 288 6.91 3.46 10.95
C ASP A 288 8.07 3.42 11.95
N VAL A 289 8.75 4.56 12.13
CA VAL A 289 9.96 4.68 12.98
C VAL A 289 9.68 4.30 14.44
N ALA A 290 8.49 4.60 14.95
CA ALA A 290 8.08 4.22 16.29
C ALA A 290 7.95 2.70 16.45
N LEU A 291 7.51 1.96 15.44
CA LEU A 291 7.46 0.49 15.51
C LEU A 291 8.86 -0.11 15.52
N ALA A 292 9.79 0.45 14.73
CA ALA A 292 11.18 0.01 14.76
C ALA A 292 11.80 0.22 16.15
N ALA A 293 11.52 1.36 16.79
CA ALA A 293 11.94 1.61 18.17
C ALA A 293 11.25 0.67 19.18
N ARG A 294 9.93 0.43 19.03
CA ARG A 294 9.20 -0.50 19.89
C ARG A 294 9.77 -1.91 19.83
N LYS A 295 10.20 -2.36 18.65
CA LYS A 295 10.86 -3.67 18.48
C LYS A 295 12.11 -3.79 19.34
N LEU A 296 12.96 -2.76 19.33
CA LEU A 296 14.21 -2.77 20.12
C LEU A 296 13.92 -2.85 21.62
N GLU A 297 12.86 -2.17 22.08
CA GLU A 297 12.44 -2.20 23.49
C GLU A 297 11.84 -3.55 23.87
N ASP A 298 10.91 -4.08 23.07
CA ASP A 298 10.29 -5.37 23.35
C ASP A 298 11.33 -6.52 23.26
N ASP A 299 12.33 -6.45 22.38
CA ASP A 299 13.44 -7.40 22.32
C ASP A 299 14.38 -7.28 23.54
N ALA A 300 14.51 -6.10 24.15
CA ALA A 300 15.24 -5.91 25.39
C ALA A 300 14.44 -6.44 26.60
N GLU A 301 13.14 -6.16 26.65
CA GLU A 301 12.23 -6.67 27.67
C GLU A 301 12.16 -8.21 27.64
N HIS A 302 12.09 -8.81 26.45
CA HIS A 302 12.16 -10.26 26.27
C HIS A 302 13.43 -10.87 26.89
N ARG A 303 14.60 -10.25 26.66
CA ARG A 303 15.87 -10.73 27.24
C ARG A 303 15.86 -10.64 28.77
N ALA A 304 15.38 -9.51 29.31
CA ALA A 304 15.23 -9.35 30.75
C ALA A 304 14.24 -10.36 31.35
N TRP A 305 13.20 -10.73 30.61
CA TRP A 305 12.25 -11.76 31.00
C TRP A 305 12.90 -13.15 31.04
N LEU A 306 13.71 -13.52 30.04
CA LEU A 306 14.48 -14.77 30.06
C LEU A 306 15.45 -14.84 31.25
N ASP A 307 16.15 -13.74 31.54
CA ASP A 307 17.05 -13.64 32.70
C ASP A 307 16.27 -13.79 34.03
N THR A 308 15.05 -13.23 34.09
CA THR A 308 14.15 -13.38 35.24
C THR A 308 13.71 -14.82 35.40
N LEU A 309 13.28 -15.48 34.32
CA LEU A 309 12.89 -16.89 34.35
C LEU A 309 14.05 -17.77 34.84
N GLN A 310 15.28 -17.49 34.40
CA GLN A 310 16.46 -18.24 34.81
C GLN A 310 16.83 -17.98 36.29
N SER A 311 16.94 -16.72 36.68
CA SER A 311 17.38 -16.33 38.03
C SER A 311 16.39 -16.73 39.12
N ARG A 312 15.08 -16.79 38.79
CA ARG A 312 14.02 -17.16 39.71
C ARG A 312 13.65 -18.66 39.66
N GLY A 313 14.22 -19.41 38.72
CA GLY A 313 13.89 -20.83 38.51
C GLY A 313 12.48 -21.06 37.97
N TRP A 314 11.95 -20.12 37.18
CA TRP A 314 10.58 -20.15 36.66
C TRP A 314 10.45 -20.73 35.24
N GLN A 315 11.52 -21.31 34.68
CA GLN A 315 11.51 -21.80 33.29
C GLN A 315 10.45 -22.88 33.02
N GLN A 316 10.02 -23.61 34.04
CA GLN A 316 8.97 -24.63 33.97
C GLN A 316 7.66 -24.19 34.63
N GLY A 317 7.49 -22.87 34.84
CA GLY A 317 6.41 -22.30 35.62
C GLY A 317 6.80 -22.00 37.07
N LEU A 318 5.85 -21.46 37.83
CA LEU A 318 6.05 -21.09 39.23
C LEU A 318 6.16 -22.34 40.13
N PRO A 319 7.05 -22.33 41.13
CA PRO A 319 7.12 -23.42 42.11
C PRO A 319 5.88 -23.45 43.01
N ALA A 320 5.60 -24.63 43.58
CA ALA A 320 4.56 -24.78 44.60
C ALA A 320 4.87 -23.88 45.81
N GLY A 321 3.88 -23.07 46.23
CA GLY A 321 4.05 -22.11 47.33
C GLY A 321 4.67 -20.76 46.93
N ALA A 322 4.79 -20.45 45.62
CA ALA A 322 5.18 -19.13 45.15
C ALA A 322 4.35 -18.02 45.83
N SER A 323 5.01 -16.92 46.19
CA SER A 323 4.35 -15.78 46.83
C SER A 323 3.33 -15.13 45.88
N ASP A 324 2.34 -14.42 46.41
CA ASP A 324 1.40 -13.69 45.56
C ASP A 324 2.11 -12.63 44.70
N GLY A 325 3.19 -12.03 45.22
CA GLY A 325 4.05 -11.13 44.44
C GLY A 325 4.72 -11.82 43.25
N ASP A 326 5.24 -13.04 43.44
CA ASP A 326 5.85 -13.83 42.35
C ASP A 326 4.81 -14.23 41.30
N LYS A 327 3.58 -14.55 41.72
CA LYS A 327 2.48 -14.84 40.79
C LYS A 327 2.17 -13.63 39.91
N VAL A 328 2.13 -12.43 40.49
CA VAL A 328 1.90 -11.17 39.75
C VAL A 328 3.05 -10.87 38.80
N ASP A 329 4.29 -10.99 39.25
CA ASP A 329 5.48 -10.73 38.40
C ASP A 329 5.54 -11.71 37.23
N TYR A 330 5.30 -13.00 37.49
CA TYR A 330 5.27 -14.02 36.45
C TYR A 330 4.12 -13.81 35.45
N ALA A 331 2.91 -13.51 35.94
CA ALA A 331 1.76 -13.22 35.07
C ALA A 331 2.02 -11.99 34.19
N THR A 332 2.64 -10.94 34.75
CA THR A 332 3.04 -9.76 33.99
C THR A 332 4.04 -10.14 32.89
N GLY A 333 5.11 -10.86 33.23
CA GLY A 333 6.12 -11.30 32.25
C GLY A 333 5.53 -12.14 31.12
N VAL A 334 4.64 -13.08 31.45
CA VAL A 334 3.91 -13.90 30.46
C VAL A 334 3.04 -13.03 29.55
N ALA A 335 2.31 -12.06 30.10
CA ALA A 335 1.45 -11.16 29.33
C ALA A 335 2.26 -10.26 28.38
N ARG A 336 3.39 -9.71 28.84
CA ARG A 336 4.31 -8.91 28.02
C ARG A 336 4.91 -9.72 26.88
N GLU A 337 5.36 -10.94 27.15
CA GLU A 337 5.91 -11.84 26.13
C GLU A 337 4.86 -12.23 25.09
N ALA A 338 3.62 -12.54 25.51
CA ALA A 338 2.53 -12.82 24.58
C ALA A 338 2.22 -11.61 23.67
N ALA A 339 2.21 -10.40 24.24
CA ALA A 339 1.97 -9.17 23.48
C ALA A 339 3.08 -8.87 22.48
N ARG A 340 4.34 -9.13 22.84
CA ARG A 340 5.48 -9.05 21.93
C ARG A 340 5.31 -9.99 20.74
N GLN A 341 4.97 -11.25 21.00
CA GLN A 341 4.82 -12.27 19.95
C GLN A 341 3.67 -11.97 18.98
N ALA A 342 2.61 -11.32 19.48
CA ALA A 342 1.46 -10.93 18.67
C ALA A 342 1.68 -9.64 17.85
N ARG A 343 2.74 -8.86 18.11
CA ARG A 343 2.90 -7.52 17.54
C ARG A 343 3.45 -7.54 16.12
N GLU A 344 2.86 -6.70 15.26
CA GLU A 344 3.41 -6.36 13.96
C GLU A 344 4.45 -5.22 14.09
N TYR A 345 5.70 -5.47 13.68
CA TYR A 345 6.80 -4.49 13.79
C TYR A 345 7.11 -3.74 12.48
N GLN A 346 6.18 -3.81 11.52
CA GLN A 346 6.23 -3.05 10.28
C GLN A 346 4.88 -2.40 10.04
N GLY A 347 4.90 -1.12 9.69
CA GLY A 347 3.70 -0.38 9.33
C GLY A 347 3.27 -0.76 7.91
N SER A 348 2.01 -1.12 7.71
CA SER A 348 1.47 -1.50 6.40
C SER A 348 0.11 -0.84 6.15
N LEU A 349 -0.28 -0.64 4.88
CA LEU A 349 -1.53 0.01 4.51
C LEU A 349 -2.41 -0.94 3.70
N VAL A 350 -3.68 -1.05 4.09
CA VAL A 350 -4.71 -1.71 3.29
C VAL A 350 -5.78 -0.69 2.93
N LYS A 351 -5.89 -0.35 1.65
CA LYS A 351 -7.01 0.43 1.11
C LYS A 351 -8.11 -0.53 0.66
N SER A 352 -9.27 -0.45 1.29
CA SER A 352 -10.44 -1.28 0.99
C SER A 352 -11.70 -0.41 0.80
N ALA A 353 -12.83 -1.05 0.49
CA ALA A 353 -14.11 -0.42 0.18
C ALA A 353 -14.05 0.57 -1.01
N GLY A 354 -15.20 1.08 -1.46
CA GLY A 354 -15.34 1.74 -2.76
C GLY A 354 -14.82 3.19 -2.86
N GLY A 355 -14.38 3.81 -1.77
CA GLY A 355 -13.94 5.22 -1.75
C GLY A 355 -12.54 5.44 -2.31
N THR A 356 -12.09 6.69 -2.32
CA THR A 356 -10.76 7.12 -2.81
C THR A 356 -9.92 7.66 -1.66
N LEU A 357 -8.70 7.17 -1.49
CA LEU A 357 -7.72 7.72 -0.56
C LEU A 357 -6.54 8.30 -1.35
N THR A 358 -6.17 9.54 -1.09
CA THR A 358 -4.96 10.16 -1.65
C THR A 358 -3.87 10.27 -0.58
N LEU A 359 -2.69 9.71 -0.85
CA LEU A 359 -1.48 9.93 -0.08
C LEU A 359 -0.66 11.04 -0.76
N ALA A 360 -0.60 12.22 -0.14
CA ALA A 360 0.09 13.38 -0.69
C ALA A 360 1.48 13.64 -0.06
N GLY A 361 1.76 13.06 1.11
CA GLY A 361 3.08 13.14 1.76
C GLY A 361 4.11 12.11 1.27
N ALA A 362 5.32 12.19 1.82
CA ALA A 362 6.37 11.21 1.65
C ALA A 362 6.19 10.04 2.63
N ASN A 363 5.81 8.88 2.12
CA ASN A 363 5.51 7.72 2.94
C ASN A 363 6.66 6.72 2.93
N THR A 364 7.22 6.48 4.11
CA THR A 364 8.45 5.71 4.35
C THR A 364 8.22 4.45 5.20
N TYR A 365 6.97 4.12 5.52
CA TYR A 365 6.64 2.86 6.18
C TYR A 365 7.11 1.66 5.35
N ARG A 366 7.53 0.59 6.03
CA ARG A 366 8.27 -0.52 5.40
C ARG A 366 7.37 -1.66 4.91
N GLY A 367 6.20 -1.83 5.52
CA GLY A 367 5.26 -2.90 5.18
C GLY A 367 4.50 -2.63 3.87
N LEU A 368 4.00 -3.70 3.27
CA LEU A 368 3.35 -3.71 1.97
C LEU A 368 2.08 -2.83 1.93
N THR A 369 1.86 -2.13 0.82
CA THR A 369 0.58 -1.48 0.53
C THR A 369 -0.32 -2.40 -0.27
N THR A 370 -1.52 -2.69 0.23
CA THR A 370 -2.53 -3.49 -0.49
C THR A 370 -3.72 -2.62 -0.89
N VAL A 371 -4.00 -2.56 -2.19
CA VAL A 371 -5.19 -1.92 -2.75
C VAL A 371 -6.22 -3.01 -3.05
N GLY A 372 -7.07 -3.28 -2.05
CA GLY A 372 -8.10 -4.31 -2.11
C GLY A 372 -9.45 -3.83 -2.66
N GLY A 373 -9.70 -2.51 -2.65
CA GLY A 373 -10.97 -1.94 -3.12
C GLY A 373 -10.91 -0.42 -3.30
N GLY A 374 -11.72 0.10 -4.23
CA GLY A 374 -11.78 1.53 -4.52
C GLY A 374 -10.47 2.03 -5.10
N GLU A 375 -10.13 3.30 -4.88
CA GLU A 375 -8.91 3.90 -5.41
C GLU A 375 -7.93 4.32 -4.31
N LEU A 376 -6.66 4.01 -4.52
CA LEU A 376 -5.53 4.63 -3.83
C LEU A 376 -4.79 5.53 -4.83
N ARG A 377 -4.66 6.82 -4.52
CA ARG A 377 -3.90 7.79 -5.30
C ARG A 377 -2.62 8.17 -4.57
N ILE A 378 -1.48 8.05 -5.23
CA ILE A 378 -0.16 8.42 -4.70
C ILE A 378 0.28 9.72 -5.38
N ASP A 379 0.04 10.84 -4.71
CA ASP A 379 0.50 12.17 -5.16
C ASP A 379 1.87 12.52 -4.61
N GLY A 380 2.18 12.04 -3.41
CA GLY A 380 3.51 12.11 -2.81
C GLY A 380 4.36 10.88 -3.19
N SER A 381 4.80 10.12 -2.20
CA SER A 381 5.55 8.89 -2.48
C SER A 381 5.24 7.74 -1.54
N ILE A 382 5.39 6.50 -2.00
CA ILE A 382 5.43 5.30 -1.15
C ILE A 382 6.75 4.55 -1.38
N ALA A 383 7.46 4.27 -0.29
CA ALA A 383 8.72 3.52 -0.32
C ALA A 383 8.51 1.99 -0.33
N SER A 384 7.38 1.50 0.15
CA SER A 384 7.04 0.08 0.13
C SER A 384 6.37 -0.32 -1.18
N GLY A 385 6.47 -1.62 -1.52
CA GLY A 385 5.79 -2.19 -2.66
C GLY A 385 4.25 -2.10 -2.52
N ALA A 386 3.57 -2.08 -3.66
CA ALA A 386 2.11 -2.04 -3.73
C ALA A 386 1.55 -3.24 -4.49
N VAL A 387 0.50 -3.86 -3.95
CA VAL A 387 -0.28 -4.90 -4.62
C VAL A 387 -1.67 -4.37 -4.91
N VAL A 388 -2.11 -4.48 -6.17
CA VAL A 388 -3.43 -4.02 -6.63
C VAL A 388 -4.29 -5.24 -6.97
N ASN A 389 -5.26 -5.54 -6.12
CA ASN A 389 -6.14 -6.68 -6.30
C ASN A 389 -7.33 -6.34 -7.22
N ALA A 390 -8.12 -7.35 -7.61
CA ALA A 390 -9.20 -7.25 -8.59
C ALA A 390 -10.18 -6.06 -8.44
N ALA A 391 -10.56 -5.70 -7.21
CA ALA A 391 -11.47 -4.57 -6.96
C ALA A 391 -10.76 -3.23 -6.71
N GLY A 392 -9.43 -3.23 -6.74
CA GLY A 392 -8.58 -2.09 -6.44
C GLY A 392 -8.12 -1.33 -7.69
N ARG A 393 -7.99 -0.02 -7.52
CA ARG A 393 -7.37 0.89 -8.47
C ARG A 393 -6.22 1.64 -7.82
N LEU A 394 -5.06 1.66 -8.45
CA LEU A 394 -3.90 2.45 -8.03
C LEU A 394 -3.62 3.54 -9.07
N THR A 395 -3.53 4.79 -8.62
CA THR A 395 -3.07 5.91 -9.46
C THR A 395 -1.80 6.48 -8.86
N VAL A 396 -0.70 6.53 -9.63
CA VAL A 396 0.60 7.06 -9.19
C VAL A 396 0.94 8.32 -9.97
N ASN A 397 0.88 9.47 -9.32
CA ASN A 397 1.31 10.76 -9.90
C ASN A 397 2.68 11.19 -9.38
N GLY A 398 3.02 10.79 -8.15
CA GLY A 398 4.33 11.00 -7.57
C GLY A 398 5.24 9.78 -7.78
N ARG A 399 5.65 9.11 -6.70
CA ARG A 399 6.56 7.96 -6.77
C ARG A 399 6.06 6.75 -6.01
N ALA A 400 6.12 5.58 -6.63
CA ALA A 400 5.95 4.29 -5.97
C ALA A 400 7.22 3.45 -6.07
N ALA A 401 7.36 2.47 -5.19
CA ALA A 401 8.33 1.39 -5.36
C ALA A 401 7.81 0.37 -6.38
N ASP A 402 7.95 -0.93 -6.10
CA ASP A 402 7.46 -2.00 -6.96
C ASP A 402 5.94 -2.08 -6.93
N ILE A 403 5.31 -2.27 -8.09
CA ILE A 403 3.86 -2.43 -8.24
C ILE A 403 3.57 -3.81 -8.81
N ALA A 404 2.72 -4.59 -8.14
CA ALA A 404 2.16 -5.83 -8.65
C ALA A 404 0.65 -5.69 -8.86
N VAL A 405 0.16 -5.96 -10.08
CA VAL A 405 -1.25 -5.83 -10.45
C VAL A 405 -1.88 -7.22 -10.62
N ASN A 406 -2.65 -7.61 -9.61
CA ASN A 406 -3.30 -8.92 -9.48
C ASN A 406 -4.80 -8.78 -9.76
N GLY A 407 -5.13 -8.57 -11.03
CA GLY A 407 -6.51 -8.42 -11.53
C GLY A 407 -7.07 -7.02 -11.39
N GLY A 408 -6.39 -6.12 -10.67
CA GLY A 408 -6.80 -4.72 -10.52
C GLY A 408 -6.37 -3.83 -11.68
N LEU A 409 -6.44 -2.52 -11.44
CA LEU A 409 -6.04 -1.49 -12.41
C LEU A 409 -4.99 -0.54 -11.84
N ALA A 410 -3.91 -0.30 -12.58
CA ALA A 410 -2.89 0.68 -12.22
C ALA A 410 -2.71 1.75 -13.33
N THR A 411 -2.62 3.02 -12.94
CA THR A 411 -2.22 4.13 -13.82
C THR A 411 -1.00 4.81 -13.24
N ILE A 412 0.08 4.91 -14.00
CA ILE A 412 1.38 5.47 -13.58
C ILE A 412 1.67 6.69 -14.45
N ALA A 413 1.42 7.87 -13.91
CA ALA A 413 1.76 9.17 -14.50
C ALA A 413 3.04 9.79 -13.92
N GLY A 414 3.46 9.32 -12.73
CA GLY A 414 4.73 9.62 -12.10
C GLY A 414 5.75 8.50 -12.31
N THR A 415 6.39 8.03 -11.24
CA THR A 415 7.45 7.02 -11.31
C THR A 415 7.13 5.76 -10.49
N SER A 416 7.55 4.60 -10.98
CA SER A 416 7.56 3.33 -10.22
C SER A 416 8.89 2.60 -10.41
N ALA A 417 9.32 1.80 -9.42
CA ALA A 417 10.58 1.07 -9.50
C ALA A 417 10.50 -0.14 -10.44
N ALA A 418 9.38 -0.86 -10.40
CA ALA A 418 9.06 -1.95 -11.31
C ALA A 418 7.54 -2.14 -11.42
N LEU A 419 7.11 -2.82 -12.47
CA LEU A 419 5.71 -3.16 -12.72
C LEU A 419 5.57 -4.64 -13.08
N ALA A 420 4.81 -5.39 -12.29
CA ALA A 420 4.46 -6.78 -12.55
C ALA A 420 2.94 -6.93 -12.73
N ILE A 421 2.52 -7.76 -13.69
CA ILE A 421 1.11 -8.08 -13.95
C ILE A 421 0.97 -9.60 -14.09
N ASP A 422 0.47 -10.23 -13.02
CA ASP A 422 0.53 -11.69 -12.89
C ASP A 422 -0.83 -12.40 -12.97
N GLN A 423 -1.94 -11.68 -12.76
CA GLN A 423 -3.27 -12.29 -12.62
C GLN A 423 -4.38 -11.51 -13.35
N GLY A 424 -4.23 -11.29 -14.64
CA GLY A 424 -5.25 -10.65 -15.48
C GLY A 424 -5.45 -9.16 -15.18
N GLY A 425 -4.44 -8.52 -14.56
CA GLY A 425 -4.47 -7.09 -14.25
C GLY A 425 -4.32 -6.23 -15.49
N THR A 426 -4.64 -4.94 -15.35
CA THR A 426 -4.38 -3.93 -16.37
C THR A 426 -3.53 -2.80 -15.80
N ALA A 427 -2.53 -2.36 -16.54
CA ALA A 427 -1.74 -1.19 -16.18
C ALA A 427 -1.56 -0.23 -17.36
N ALA A 428 -1.42 1.05 -17.06
CA ALA A 428 -1.03 2.08 -18.02
C ALA A 428 0.11 2.93 -17.45
N VAL A 429 1.24 2.98 -18.15
CA VAL A 429 2.27 4.01 -17.95
C VAL A 429 1.95 5.13 -18.94
N THR A 430 1.55 6.29 -18.45
CA THR A 430 1.13 7.41 -19.30
C THR A 430 2.34 8.07 -19.98
N GLY A 431 2.11 8.96 -20.95
CA GLY A 431 3.19 9.67 -21.66
C GLY A 431 4.12 10.53 -20.78
N THR A 432 3.72 10.85 -19.56
CA THR A 432 4.59 11.52 -18.57
C THR A 432 5.21 10.56 -17.57
N GLY A 433 4.73 9.31 -17.53
CA GLY A 433 5.10 8.31 -16.56
C GLY A 433 6.39 7.59 -16.91
N SER A 434 7.01 7.01 -15.89
CA SER A 434 8.13 6.09 -16.05
C SER A 434 8.08 4.92 -15.07
N THR A 435 8.53 3.76 -15.54
CA THR A 435 8.68 2.56 -14.71
C THR A 435 10.00 1.85 -15.05
N GLY A 436 10.53 1.08 -14.10
CA GLY A 436 11.68 0.21 -14.35
C GLY A 436 11.29 -1.04 -15.14
N GLU A 437 11.73 -2.22 -14.69
CA GLU A 437 11.39 -3.47 -15.37
C GLU A 437 9.87 -3.69 -15.37
N VAL A 438 9.35 -4.12 -16.53
CA VAL A 438 7.95 -4.50 -16.72
C VAL A 438 7.88 -6.00 -17.00
N ARG A 439 7.12 -6.73 -16.18
CA ARG A 439 6.87 -8.16 -16.36
C ARG A 439 5.36 -8.41 -16.53
N LEU A 440 4.97 -8.96 -17.67
CA LEU A 440 3.59 -9.34 -17.97
C LEU A 440 3.50 -10.86 -18.07
N ALA A 441 3.11 -11.52 -16.99
CA ALA A 441 2.83 -12.94 -17.04
C ALA A 441 1.41 -13.21 -17.56
N ASN A 442 0.42 -12.43 -17.08
CA ASN A 442 -0.98 -12.53 -17.47
C ASN A 442 -1.69 -11.19 -17.26
N GLY A 443 -2.10 -10.54 -18.35
CA GLY A 443 -2.79 -9.26 -18.32
C GLY A 443 -2.32 -8.30 -19.40
N PHE A 444 -2.68 -7.03 -19.27
CA PHE A 444 -2.41 -6.01 -20.27
C PHE A 444 -1.63 -4.82 -19.70
N ALA A 445 -0.61 -4.35 -20.43
CA ALA A 445 0.05 -3.07 -20.14
C ALA A 445 0.05 -2.16 -21.37
N SER A 446 -0.42 -0.93 -21.20
CA SER A 446 -0.19 0.18 -22.13
C SER A 446 1.03 0.98 -21.65
N LEU A 447 2.11 0.96 -22.42
CA LEU A 447 3.39 1.59 -22.12
C LEU A 447 3.57 2.81 -23.02
N GLY A 448 2.88 3.88 -22.64
CA GLY A 448 2.90 5.16 -23.35
C GLY A 448 3.96 6.14 -22.86
N GLY A 449 4.65 5.84 -21.75
CA GLY A 449 5.82 6.57 -21.25
C GLY A 449 7.08 5.72 -21.27
N SER A 450 8.10 6.11 -20.51
CA SER A 450 9.40 5.43 -20.50
C SER A 450 9.41 4.21 -19.58
N SER A 451 9.64 3.02 -20.13
CA SER A 451 9.78 1.78 -19.34
C SER A 451 11.20 1.21 -19.45
N GLY A 452 11.62 0.43 -18.45
CA GLY A 452 12.83 -0.39 -18.53
C GLY A 452 12.65 -1.59 -19.46
N LYS A 453 13.32 -2.71 -19.14
CA LYS A 453 13.14 -3.97 -19.87
C LYS A 453 11.68 -4.44 -19.77
N VAL A 454 11.11 -4.89 -20.88
CA VAL A 454 9.76 -5.45 -20.95
C VAL A 454 9.84 -6.94 -21.24
N SER A 455 9.24 -7.76 -20.37
CA SER A 455 9.12 -9.21 -20.56
C SER A 455 7.65 -9.60 -20.65
N VAL A 456 7.23 -10.20 -21.76
CA VAL A 456 5.85 -10.59 -22.03
C VAL A 456 5.75 -12.10 -22.18
N GLN A 457 4.98 -12.75 -21.31
CA GLN A 457 4.77 -14.21 -21.33
C GLN A 457 3.44 -14.59 -21.99
N ALA A 458 3.12 -15.88 -22.03
CA ALA A 458 1.99 -16.48 -22.76
C ALA A 458 0.63 -15.76 -22.67
N LEU A 459 0.27 -15.21 -21.51
CA LEU A 459 -1.01 -14.52 -21.29
C LEU A 459 -0.85 -12.99 -21.16
N GLY A 460 0.36 -12.49 -21.40
CA GLY A 460 0.69 -11.07 -21.38
C GLY A 460 0.47 -10.41 -22.73
N VAL A 461 -0.03 -9.17 -22.69
CA VAL A 461 -0.18 -8.30 -23.86
C VAL A 461 0.39 -6.91 -23.54
N ALA A 462 1.38 -6.47 -24.30
CA ALA A 462 1.96 -5.13 -24.18
C ALA A 462 1.62 -4.27 -25.39
N ALA A 463 1.21 -3.02 -25.16
CA ALA A 463 1.12 -1.99 -26.19
C ALA A 463 2.20 -0.93 -25.90
N ILE A 464 3.26 -0.90 -26.69
CA ILE A 464 4.43 -0.04 -26.51
C ILE A 464 4.34 1.10 -27.51
N THR A 465 4.04 2.31 -27.03
CA THR A 465 3.87 3.50 -27.88
C THR A 465 4.91 4.59 -27.64
N ASP A 466 5.78 4.43 -26.66
CA ASP A 466 6.94 5.30 -26.42
C ASP A 466 8.21 4.46 -26.20
N ARG A 467 9.10 4.84 -25.28
CA ARG A 467 10.43 4.24 -25.10
C ARG A 467 10.42 3.09 -24.11
N THR A 468 11.11 2.02 -24.48
CA THR A 468 11.39 0.87 -23.61
C THR A 468 12.87 0.49 -23.67
N GLY A 469 13.34 -0.25 -22.66
CA GLY A 469 14.58 -1.01 -22.75
C GLY A 469 14.44 -2.18 -23.71
N ASP A 470 15.14 -3.28 -23.42
CA ASP A 470 15.00 -4.51 -24.21
C ASP A 470 13.59 -5.09 -24.05
N VAL A 471 13.06 -5.71 -25.12
CA VAL A 471 11.75 -6.36 -25.14
C VAL A 471 11.95 -7.84 -25.42
N ALA A 472 11.44 -8.69 -24.52
CA ALA A 472 11.41 -10.13 -24.69
C ALA A 472 9.95 -10.62 -24.71
N VAL A 473 9.53 -11.28 -25.79
CA VAL A 473 8.17 -11.81 -25.94
C VAL A 473 8.26 -13.33 -26.09
N ASP A 474 7.81 -14.08 -25.09
CA ASP A 474 7.84 -15.55 -25.07
C ASP A 474 6.43 -16.09 -24.79
N GLY A 475 5.72 -16.46 -25.85
CA GLY A 475 4.30 -16.85 -25.84
C GLY A 475 3.29 -15.69 -25.90
N GLY A 476 3.68 -14.49 -25.47
CA GLY A 476 2.79 -13.33 -25.39
C GLY A 476 2.66 -12.52 -26.67
N ARG A 477 2.08 -11.33 -26.57
CA ARG A 477 1.95 -10.38 -27.69
C ARG A 477 2.44 -8.99 -27.32
N ALA A 478 3.21 -8.36 -28.21
CA ALA A 478 3.60 -6.96 -28.07
C ALA A 478 3.31 -6.18 -29.36
N SER A 479 2.48 -5.14 -29.27
CA SER A 479 2.43 -4.06 -30.25
C SER A 479 3.57 -3.10 -29.96
N LEU A 480 4.40 -2.84 -30.94
CA LEU A 480 5.57 -1.98 -30.83
C LEU A 480 5.44 -0.88 -31.87
N ASP A 481 4.91 0.26 -31.44
CA ASP A 481 4.74 1.48 -32.21
C ASP A 481 5.68 2.61 -31.73
N GLY A 482 6.36 2.39 -30.61
CA GLY A 482 7.38 3.28 -30.04
C GLY A 482 8.82 2.90 -30.41
N SER A 483 9.74 3.06 -29.46
CA SER A 483 11.16 2.71 -29.62
C SER A 483 11.62 1.76 -28.51
N SER A 484 12.48 0.80 -28.84
CA SER A 484 12.97 -0.20 -27.90
C SER A 484 14.48 -0.47 -28.06
N GLY A 485 15.05 -1.14 -27.06
CA GLY A 485 16.38 -1.73 -27.13
C GLY A 485 16.42 -2.96 -28.05
N ASP A 486 17.02 -4.05 -27.58
CA ASP A 486 16.99 -5.31 -28.32
C ASP A 486 15.63 -5.98 -28.17
N VAL A 487 15.08 -6.47 -29.29
CA VAL A 487 13.83 -7.21 -29.31
C VAL A 487 14.11 -8.68 -29.57
N THR A 488 13.63 -9.53 -28.68
CA THR A 488 13.72 -10.97 -28.78
C THR A 488 12.32 -11.58 -28.82
N VAL A 489 12.03 -12.35 -29.86
CA VAL A 489 10.74 -13.05 -30.03
C VAL A 489 10.97 -14.54 -29.87
N GLY A 490 10.57 -15.07 -28.72
CA GLY A 490 10.65 -16.48 -28.33
C GLY A 490 9.47 -17.30 -28.82
N ASN A 491 9.33 -18.50 -28.26
CA ASN A 491 8.38 -19.50 -28.74
C ASN A 491 6.93 -19.05 -28.49
N GLY A 492 6.10 -19.00 -29.53
CA GLY A 492 4.73 -18.52 -29.46
C GLY A 492 4.60 -17.00 -29.26
N GLY A 493 5.72 -16.27 -29.19
CA GLY A 493 5.71 -14.82 -29.08
C GLY A 493 5.32 -14.15 -30.40
N LEU A 494 4.58 -13.05 -30.33
CA LEU A 494 4.24 -12.19 -31.46
C LEU A 494 4.66 -10.74 -31.19
N VAL A 495 5.49 -10.20 -32.08
CA VAL A 495 5.76 -8.74 -32.15
C VAL A 495 5.17 -8.18 -33.43
N TYR A 496 4.41 -7.10 -33.31
CA TYR A 496 3.82 -6.37 -34.43
C TYR A 496 3.84 -4.85 -34.22
N GLY A 497 3.43 -4.05 -35.22
CA GLY A 497 3.40 -2.58 -35.13
C GLY A 497 4.44 -1.88 -36.01
N ASN A 498 4.58 -0.56 -35.85
CA ASN A 498 5.35 0.31 -36.76
C ASN A 498 6.61 0.93 -36.16
N GLY A 499 7.05 0.44 -35.00
CA GLY A 499 8.08 1.08 -34.20
C GLY A 499 9.51 0.74 -34.63
N ALA A 500 10.44 1.25 -33.81
CA ALA A 500 11.87 1.09 -34.00
C ALA A 500 12.52 0.27 -32.87
N MET A 501 13.59 -0.46 -33.20
CA MET A 501 14.38 -1.25 -32.26
C MET A 501 15.86 -1.21 -32.59
N ARG A 502 16.70 -1.49 -31.59
CA ARG A 502 18.15 -1.59 -31.76
C ARG A 502 18.54 -2.83 -32.54
N SER A 503 18.00 -3.99 -32.18
CA SER A 503 18.14 -5.23 -32.94
C SER A 503 16.86 -6.06 -32.83
N LEU A 504 16.68 -7.00 -33.75
CA LEU A 504 15.54 -7.92 -33.74
C LEU A 504 16.01 -9.36 -33.94
N ASN A 505 15.72 -10.22 -32.97
CA ASN A 505 16.02 -11.65 -33.02
C ASN A 505 14.74 -12.47 -32.82
N ALA A 506 14.24 -13.06 -33.91
CA ALA A 506 13.14 -14.03 -33.84
C ALA A 506 13.70 -15.45 -33.76
N MET A 507 13.44 -16.11 -32.63
CA MET A 507 13.81 -17.50 -32.40
C MET A 507 12.77 -18.46 -32.99
N ALA A 508 13.06 -19.76 -32.92
CA ALA A 508 12.10 -20.80 -33.29
C ALA A 508 10.76 -20.61 -32.54
N GLY A 509 9.66 -20.63 -33.28
CA GLY A 509 8.31 -20.39 -32.78
C GLY A 509 7.92 -18.92 -32.61
N GLY A 510 8.84 -17.98 -32.78
CA GLY A 510 8.56 -16.54 -32.71
C GLY A 510 8.02 -15.98 -34.02
N THR A 511 7.08 -15.03 -33.93
CA THR A 511 6.44 -14.37 -35.07
C THR A 511 6.69 -12.87 -35.07
N VAL A 512 7.11 -12.32 -36.20
CA VAL A 512 7.25 -10.87 -36.45
C VAL A 512 6.27 -10.46 -37.55
N ALA A 513 5.44 -9.46 -37.30
CA ALA A 513 4.41 -8.98 -38.22
C ALA A 513 4.40 -7.44 -38.27
N PRO A 514 5.11 -6.77 -39.18
CA PRO A 514 5.13 -5.33 -39.26
C PRO A 514 3.73 -4.74 -39.47
N GLY A 515 3.48 -3.60 -38.84
CA GLY A 515 2.27 -2.81 -39.04
C GLY A 515 1.04 -3.24 -38.25
N HIS A 516 -0.04 -2.52 -38.58
CA HIS A 516 -1.44 -2.84 -38.25
C HIS A 516 -2.22 -2.97 -39.57
N SER A 517 -1.60 -3.60 -40.58
CA SER A 517 -2.13 -3.82 -41.95
C SER A 517 -2.26 -2.57 -42.84
N VAL A 518 -1.30 -2.21 -43.71
CA VAL A 518 0.09 -2.66 -43.89
C VAL A 518 1.06 -1.65 -43.24
N GLY A 519 2.26 -2.07 -42.84
CA GLY A 519 3.20 -1.18 -42.15
C GLY A 519 4.67 -1.59 -42.20
N SER A 520 5.49 -0.95 -41.35
CA SER A 520 6.94 -1.19 -41.36
C SER A 520 7.57 -1.16 -39.98
N LEU A 521 8.47 -2.11 -39.71
CA LEU A 521 9.36 -2.10 -38.55
C LEU A 521 10.74 -1.61 -38.94
N SER A 522 11.37 -0.83 -38.07
CA SER A 522 12.74 -0.32 -38.26
C SER A 522 13.71 -0.95 -37.27
N VAL A 523 14.78 -1.57 -37.76
CA VAL A 523 15.83 -2.21 -36.97
C VAL A 523 17.12 -1.46 -37.23
N ALA A 524 17.64 -0.73 -36.25
CA ALA A 524 18.83 0.10 -36.43
C ALA A 524 20.11 -0.72 -36.67
N GLY A 525 20.26 -1.82 -35.93
CA GLY A 525 21.34 -2.79 -36.06
C GLY A 525 20.89 -4.01 -36.86
N ASP A 526 21.21 -5.20 -36.36
CA ASP A 526 21.03 -6.45 -37.08
C ASP A 526 19.65 -7.08 -36.86
N LEU A 527 19.19 -7.80 -37.89
CA LEU A 527 18.03 -8.68 -37.86
C LEU A 527 18.49 -10.15 -37.94
N SER A 528 17.95 -11.00 -37.08
CA SER A 528 18.12 -12.45 -37.11
C SER A 528 16.76 -13.15 -37.11
N LEU A 529 16.51 -13.96 -38.15
CA LEU A 529 15.33 -14.82 -38.25
C LEU A 529 15.79 -16.29 -38.28
N ALA A 530 15.61 -16.98 -37.16
CA ALA A 530 16.04 -18.36 -36.98
C ALA A 530 15.15 -19.35 -37.75
N SER A 531 15.66 -20.57 -37.96
CA SER A 531 14.81 -21.66 -38.44
C SER A 531 13.64 -21.89 -37.48
N GLY A 532 12.43 -22.02 -38.04
CA GLY A 532 11.19 -22.17 -37.26
C GLY A 532 10.59 -20.85 -36.74
N SER A 533 11.22 -19.69 -36.95
CA SER A 533 10.56 -18.39 -36.76
C SER A 533 9.62 -18.08 -37.93
N THR A 534 8.70 -17.14 -37.78
CA THR A 534 7.79 -16.67 -38.83
C THR A 534 7.91 -15.17 -39.04
N TYR A 535 8.09 -14.77 -40.31
CA TYR A 535 7.88 -13.41 -40.76
C TYR A 535 6.52 -13.34 -41.47
N ALA A 536 5.55 -12.65 -40.85
CA ALA A 536 4.22 -12.45 -41.42
C ALA A 536 4.19 -11.14 -42.22
N VAL A 537 3.72 -11.21 -43.45
CA VAL A 537 3.69 -10.10 -44.41
C VAL A 537 2.31 -9.99 -45.02
N GLU A 538 1.69 -8.84 -44.83
CA GLU A 538 0.48 -8.44 -45.52
C GLU A 538 0.79 -7.73 -46.84
N LEU A 539 -0.03 -8.01 -47.85
CA LEU A 539 0.06 -7.44 -49.19
C LEU A 539 -1.19 -6.63 -49.49
N SER A 540 -1.04 -5.46 -50.10
CA SER A 540 -2.14 -4.62 -50.54
C SER A 540 -2.29 -4.65 -52.06
N PRO A 541 -3.53 -4.67 -52.61
CA PRO A 541 -3.77 -4.43 -54.03
C PRO A 541 -3.29 -3.06 -54.52
N SER A 542 -3.00 -2.11 -53.62
CA SER A 542 -2.35 -0.84 -53.97
C SER A 542 -0.89 -1.00 -54.41
N GLY A 543 -0.26 -2.15 -54.12
CA GLY A 543 1.18 -2.38 -54.31
C GLY A 543 2.02 -2.13 -53.06
N ALA A 544 1.41 -1.74 -51.94
CA ALA A 544 2.08 -1.69 -50.64
C ALA A 544 2.18 -3.09 -50.00
N SER A 545 3.15 -3.26 -49.11
CA SER A 545 3.33 -4.47 -48.30
C SER A 545 3.89 -4.12 -46.94
N ASP A 546 3.76 -5.06 -46.01
CA ASP A 546 4.57 -5.03 -44.81
C ASP A 546 6.05 -5.14 -45.17
N ARG A 547 6.88 -4.43 -44.39
CA ARG A 547 8.33 -4.44 -44.59
C ARG A 547 9.14 -4.32 -43.30
N ILE A 548 10.32 -4.91 -43.29
CA ILE A 548 11.34 -4.66 -42.25
C ILE A 548 12.49 -3.87 -42.88
N GLU A 549 12.80 -2.72 -42.30
CA GLU A 549 13.92 -1.86 -42.69
C GLU A 549 15.08 -2.08 -41.71
N VAL A 550 16.18 -2.69 -42.18
CA VAL A 550 17.34 -3.04 -41.35
C VAL A 550 18.53 -2.14 -41.70
N GLY A 551 19.07 -1.43 -40.71
CA GLY A 551 20.28 -0.60 -40.85
C GLY A 551 21.57 -1.43 -40.84
N GLY A 552 21.58 -2.55 -40.12
CA GLY A 552 22.65 -3.53 -40.12
C GLY A 552 22.43 -4.68 -41.12
N LYS A 553 22.94 -5.86 -40.76
CA LYS A 553 22.84 -7.09 -41.54
C LYS A 553 21.53 -7.84 -41.23
N ALA A 554 20.89 -8.39 -42.25
CA ALA A 554 19.79 -9.34 -42.09
C ALA A 554 20.29 -10.78 -42.27
N SER A 555 20.22 -11.59 -41.22
CA SER A 555 20.62 -13.01 -41.23
C SER A 555 19.38 -13.91 -41.19
N LEU A 556 19.19 -14.69 -42.26
CA LEU A 556 18.01 -15.51 -42.50
C LEU A 556 18.39 -17.00 -42.50
N ALA A 557 18.11 -17.70 -41.39
CA ALA A 557 18.45 -19.11 -41.20
C ALA A 557 17.27 -20.04 -41.55
N GLY A 558 16.50 -19.73 -42.59
CA GLY A 558 15.33 -20.52 -43.00
C GLY A 558 14.07 -20.24 -42.19
N GLY A 559 13.87 -19.00 -41.71
CA GLY A 559 12.58 -18.57 -41.15
C GLY A 559 11.45 -18.67 -42.18
N ALA A 560 10.24 -18.99 -41.74
CA ALA A 560 9.07 -19.11 -42.61
C ALA A 560 8.54 -17.73 -43.02
N LEU A 561 8.03 -17.64 -44.25
CA LEU A 561 7.31 -16.46 -44.74
C LEU A 561 5.81 -16.78 -44.78
N SER A 562 5.01 -16.07 -43.99
CA SER A 562 3.55 -16.20 -43.97
C SER A 562 2.92 -15.00 -44.65
N LEU A 563 2.18 -15.23 -45.74
CA LEU A 563 1.57 -14.15 -46.51
C LEU A 563 0.09 -14.00 -46.16
N ALA A 564 -0.42 -12.77 -46.17
CA ALA A 564 -1.84 -12.46 -46.09
C ALA A 564 -2.19 -11.29 -47.02
N LEU A 565 -3.48 -11.12 -47.34
CA LEU A 565 -3.97 -9.86 -47.90
C LEU A 565 -4.20 -8.89 -46.74
N GLU A 566 -3.98 -7.59 -46.95
CA GLU A 566 -4.25 -6.56 -45.94
C GLU A 566 -5.62 -6.73 -45.28
N ASN A 567 -5.68 -6.60 -43.96
CA ASN A 567 -6.91 -6.73 -43.16
C ASN A 567 -7.56 -8.13 -43.21
N THR A 568 -6.81 -9.17 -43.60
CA THR A 568 -7.31 -10.55 -43.63
C THR A 568 -6.35 -11.49 -42.89
N PRO A 569 -6.86 -12.57 -42.27
CA PRO A 569 -6.00 -13.52 -41.60
C PRO A 569 -5.13 -14.29 -42.60
N PRO A 570 -3.86 -14.59 -42.26
CA PRO A 570 -3.05 -15.52 -43.04
C PRO A 570 -3.62 -16.95 -43.00
N PRO A 571 -3.34 -17.79 -44.00
CA PRO A 571 -2.56 -17.47 -45.20
C PRO A 571 -3.41 -16.78 -46.28
N LEU A 572 -2.75 -16.06 -47.19
CA LEU A 572 -3.32 -15.52 -48.42
C LEU A 572 -4.06 -16.65 -49.16
N SER A 573 -5.33 -16.48 -49.46
CA SER A 573 -6.13 -17.46 -50.19
C SER A 573 -5.91 -17.33 -51.70
N GLY A 574 -6.26 -18.38 -52.45
CA GLY A 574 -6.16 -18.36 -53.92
C GLY A 574 -7.03 -17.26 -54.57
N GLU A 575 -8.18 -16.95 -53.99
CA GLU A 575 -9.05 -15.86 -54.43
C GLU A 575 -8.43 -14.48 -54.14
N GLN A 576 -7.90 -14.31 -52.93
CA GLN A 576 -7.22 -13.07 -52.52
C GLN A 576 -5.97 -12.80 -53.36
N ALA A 577 -5.21 -13.86 -53.70
CA ALA A 577 -3.99 -13.76 -54.49
C ALA A 577 -4.20 -13.11 -55.87
N ARG A 578 -5.43 -13.16 -56.42
CA ARG A 578 -5.77 -12.50 -57.71
C ARG A 578 -5.59 -10.99 -57.65
N SER A 579 -5.94 -10.36 -56.53
CA SER A 579 -5.87 -8.91 -56.35
C SER A 579 -4.43 -8.37 -56.31
N VAL A 580 -3.47 -9.25 -56.01
CA VAL A 580 -2.04 -8.96 -55.94
C VAL A 580 -1.23 -9.68 -57.02
N LEU A 581 -1.89 -10.36 -57.95
CA LEU A 581 -1.24 -11.13 -59.02
C LEU A 581 -0.46 -10.21 -59.98
N GLY A 582 0.73 -10.67 -60.38
CA GLY A 582 1.65 -9.93 -61.24
C GLY A 582 2.39 -8.79 -60.54
N ARG A 583 2.18 -8.58 -59.23
CA ARG A 583 2.81 -7.51 -58.47
C ARG A 583 4.10 -7.96 -57.80
N SER A 584 4.98 -6.99 -57.57
CA SER A 584 6.24 -7.15 -56.85
C SER A 584 6.25 -6.20 -55.65
N PHE A 585 6.66 -6.72 -54.50
CA PHE A 585 6.63 -6.05 -53.20
C PHE A 585 8.01 -6.12 -52.57
N VAL A 586 8.47 -5.02 -51.97
CA VAL A 586 9.72 -5.02 -51.20
C VAL A 586 9.38 -5.33 -49.75
N ILE A 587 9.81 -6.49 -49.27
CA ILE A 587 9.47 -6.97 -47.92
C ILE A 587 10.62 -6.78 -46.93
N LEU A 588 11.85 -6.64 -47.41
CA LEU A 588 13.01 -6.44 -46.53
C LEU A 588 14.08 -5.62 -47.24
N ASN A 589 14.59 -4.58 -46.57
CA ASN A 589 15.86 -3.94 -46.91
C ASN A 589 16.85 -4.14 -45.77
N ALA A 590 18.13 -4.34 -46.09
CA ALA A 590 19.21 -4.46 -45.13
C ALA A 590 20.46 -3.72 -45.62
N ALA A 591 20.76 -2.57 -45.04
CA ALA A 591 21.86 -1.71 -45.48
C ALA A 591 23.24 -2.37 -45.26
N GLY A 592 23.38 -3.20 -44.22
CA GLY A 592 24.55 -4.06 -43.97
C GLY A 592 24.56 -5.37 -44.77
N GLY A 593 23.56 -5.60 -45.62
CA GLY A 593 23.45 -6.75 -46.51
C GLY A 593 22.55 -7.89 -46.00
N VAL A 594 22.16 -8.77 -46.93
CA VAL A 594 21.35 -9.96 -46.67
C VAL A 594 22.23 -11.22 -46.71
N ASP A 595 22.11 -12.07 -45.70
CA ASP A 595 22.77 -13.37 -45.60
C ASP A 595 21.75 -14.48 -45.32
N GLY A 596 21.89 -15.60 -46.01
CA GLY A 596 20.92 -16.70 -45.97
C GLY A 596 19.62 -16.44 -46.74
N GLN A 597 18.61 -17.26 -46.48
CA GLN A 597 17.33 -17.27 -47.19
C GLN A 597 16.16 -17.59 -46.24
N PHE A 598 14.95 -17.22 -46.66
CA PHE A 598 13.73 -17.70 -46.02
C PHE A 598 13.50 -19.17 -46.42
N ALA A 599 12.74 -19.91 -45.61
CA ALA A 599 12.13 -21.14 -46.10
C ALA A 599 11.24 -20.81 -47.31
N SER A 600 11.16 -21.73 -48.28
CA SER A 600 10.35 -21.50 -49.49
C SER A 600 8.91 -21.16 -49.10
N PRO A 601 8.34 -20.04 -49.60
CA PRO A 601 6.93 -19.74 -49.38
C PRO A 601 6.07 -20.86 -49.97
N GLY A 602 4.91 -21.11 -49.35
CA GLY A 602 3.94 -22.08 -49.86
C GLY A 602 3.47 -21.72 -51.27
N ALA A 603 3.25 -22.72 -52.11
CA ALA A 603 2.64 -22.55 -53.42
C ALA A 603 1.13 -22.78 -53.36
N TYR A 604 0.37 -21.98 -54.11
CA TYR A 604 -1.05 -22.16 -54.37
C TYR A 604 -1.26 -22.88 -55.71
N LEU A 605 -2.47 -23.40 -55.93
CA LEU A 605 -2.79 -24.23 -57.10
C LEU A 605 -2.36 -23.61 -58.43
N PHE A 606 -2.54 -22.31 -58.62
CA PHE A 606 -2.16 -21.57 -59.84
C PHE A 606 -1.19 -20.41 -59.61
N VAL A 607 -0.83 -20.13 -58.36
CA VAL A 607 -0.03 -18.95 -57.99
C VAL A 607 1.11 -19.40 -57.11
N SER A 608 2.33 -19.03 -57.47
CA SER A 608 3.52 -19.29 -56.65
C SER A 608 4.18 -17.96 -56.30
N PRO A 609 4.14 -17.55 -55.02
CA PRO A 609 4.98 -16.47 -54.56
C PRO A 609 6.45 -16.84 -54.76
N SER A 610 7.24 -15.93 -55.31
CA SER A 610 8.68 -16.11 -55.52
C SER A 610 9.47 -14.97 -54.89
N LEU A 611 10.64 -15.29 -54.34
CA LEU A 611 11.52 -14.33 -53.69
C LEU A 611 12.73 -14.05 -54.59
N ALA A 612 13.03 -12.77 -54.78
CA ALA A 612 14.23 -12.30 -55.44
C ALA A 612 15.18 -11.68 -54.40
N TYR A 613 16.40 -12.21 -54.34
CA TYR A 613 17.44 -11.78 -53.41
C TYR A 613 18.45 -10.88 -54.13
N GLY A 614 18.53 -9.62 -53.70
CA GLY A 614 19.62 -8.71 -54.00
C GLY A 614 20.60 -8.61 -52.82
N PRO A 615 21.71 -7.86 -52.99
CA PRO A 615 22.73 -7.72 -51.94
C PRO A 615 22.18 -7.06 -50.66
N THR A 616 21.18 -6.18 -50.77
CA THR A 616 20.62 -5.39 -49.66
C THR A 616 19.09 -5.37 -49.64
N ARG A 617 18.44 -6.20 -50.47
CA ARG A 617 16.98 -6.16 -50.68
C ARG A 617 16.42 -7.54 -50.95
N ILE A 618 15.24 -7.82 -50.42
CA ILE A 618 14.40 -8.96 -50.80
C ILE A 618 13.08 -8.45 -51.34
N SER A 619 12.74 -8.89 -52.56
CA SER A 619 11.45 -8.61 -53.19
C SER A 619 10.62 -9.89 -53.32
N LEU A 620 9.33 -9.81 -52.99
CA LEU A 620 8.33 -10.85 -53.18
C LEU A 620 7.53 -10.55 -54.44
N SER A 621 7.45 -11.51 -55.37
CA SER A 621 6.55 -11.40 -56.53
C SER A 621 5.48 -12.48 -56.48
N VAL A 622 4.22 -12.10 -56.71
CA VAL A 622 3.09 -13.03 -56.72
C VAL A 622 2.71 -13.30 -58.17
N ASN A 623 3.12 -14.44 -58.71
CA ASN A 623 2.94 -14.76 -60.13
C ASN A 623 2.21 -16.08 -60.34
N ARG A 624 1.63 -16.26 -61.53
CA ARG A 624 1.12 -17.56 -61.97
C ARG A 624 2.25 -18.59 -61.99
N ASN A 625 1.93 -19.80 -61.56
CA ASN A 625 2.83 -20.95 -61.68
C ASN A 625 2.61 -21.67 -63.03
N ALA A 626 3.38 -22.74 -63.27
CA ALA A 626 3.27 -23.52 -64.51
C ALA A 626 2.05 -24.48 -64.55
N ALA A 627 1.20 -24.49 -63.51
CA ALA A 627 0.02 -25.34 -63.48
C ALA A 627 -1.00 -24.84 -64.50
N ARG A 628 -1.28 -25.69 -65.48
CA ARG A 628 -2.29 -25.42 -66.51
C ARG A 628 -3.68 -25.48 -65.91
N PHE A 629 -4.62 -24.64 -66.34
CA PHE A 629 -6.02 -24.75 -65.91
C PHE A 629 -6.59 -26.17 -66.12
N ALA A 630 -6.20 -26.85 -67.20
CA ALA A 630 -6.65 -28.21 -67.50
C ALA A 630 -6.18 -29.27 -66.49
N SER A 631 -5.21 -28.95 -65.63
CA SER A 631 -4.68 -29.90 -64.63
C SER A 631 -5.65 -30.20 -63.48
N VAL A 632 -6.70 -29.39 -63.32
CA VAL A 632 -7.76 -29.60 -62.30
C VAL A 632 -9.15 -29.78 -62.89
N ALA A 633 -9.24 -29.88 -64.22
CA ALA A 633 -10.49 -30.12 -64.94
C ALA A 633 -10.83 -31.62 -64.95
N ASN A 634 -12.07 -31.95 -64.61
CA ASN A 634 -12.55 -33.33 -64.46
C ASN A 634 -13.06 -33.91 -65.79
N THR A 635 -13.84 -33.14 -66.55
CA THR A 635 -14.44 -33.58 -67.81
C THR A 635 -13.66 -33.13 -69.05
N ASP A 636 -13.86 -33.80 -70.19
CA ASP A 636 -13.22 -33.42 -71.45
C ASP A 636 -13.66 -32.01 -71.91
N ASN A 637 -14.93 -31.65 -71.65
CA ASN A 637 -15.44 -30.30 -71.90
C ASN A 637 -14.73 -29.26 -71.02
N GLU A 638 -14.57 -29.53 -69.72
CA GLU A 638 -13.82 -28.64 -68.81
C GLU A 638 -12.35 -28.49 -69.26
N ARG A 639 -11.68 -29.58 -69.68
CA ARG A 639 -10.30 -29.50 -70.20
C ARG A 639 -10.22 -28.70 -71.50
N SER A 640 -11.20 -28.83 -72.40
CA SER A 640 -11.24 -28.06 -73.64
C SER A 640 -11.42 -26.56 -73.37
N VAL A 641 -12.31 -26.20 -72.44
CA VAL A 641 -12.48 -24.80 -72.00
C VAL A 641 -11.23 -24.29 -71.30
N ALA A 642 -10.64 -25.07 -70.40
CA ALA A 642 -9.42 -24.71 -69.69
C ALA A 642 -8.22 -24.49 -70.62
N ASN A 643 -8.08 -25.31 -71.66
CA ASN A 643 -7.06 -25.11 -72.69
C ASN A 643 -7.32 -23.87 -73.54
N ALA A 644 -8.59 -23.55 -73.84
CA ALA A 644 -8.94 -22.32 -74.53
C ALA A 644 -8.63 -21.09 -73.66
N LEU A 645 -8.96 -21.15 -72.37
CA LEU A 645 -8.64 -20.11 -71.38
C LEU A 645 -7.14 -19.82 -71.30
N GLU A 646 -6.28 -20.85 -71.41
CA GLU A 646 -4.82 -20.65 -71.44
C GLU A 646 -4.30 -19.85 -72.64
N THR A 647 -5.11 -19.69 -73.71
CA THR A 647 -4.74 -18.91 -74.90
C THR A 647 -5.25 -17.47 -74.89
N VAL A 648 -6.07 -17.10 -73.90
CA VAL A 648 -6.64 -15.76 -73.76
C VAL A 648 -5.62 -14.83 -73.10
N ASP A 649 -5.75 -13.52 -73.30
CA ASP A 649 -4.89 -12.52 -72.67
C ASP A 649 -4.83 -12.73 -71.14
N PRO A 650 -3.62 -12.94 -70.56
CA PRO A 650 -3.42 -13.04 -69.12
C PRO A 650 -3.90 -11.81 -68.32
N GLY A 651 -4.07 -10.65 -68.96
CA GLY A 651 -4.66 -9.45 -68.36
C GLY A 651 -6.20 -9.43 -68.36
N SER A 652 -6.87 -10.38 -69.02
CA SER A 652 -8.34 -10.36 -69.16
C SER A 652 -9.06 -10.79 -67.88
N ALA A 653 -10.26 -10.24 -67.66
CA ALA A 653 -11.10 -10.61 -66.52
C ALA A 653 -11.47 -12.11 -66.52
N VAL A 654 -11.60 -12.71 -67.70
CA VAL A 654 -11.96 -14.12 -67.88
C VAL A 654 -10.78 -15.06 -67.62
N TYR A 655 -9.55 -14.63 -67.88
CA TYR A 655 -8.34 -15.39 -67.52
C TYR A 655 -8.08 -15.36 -66.00
N ASN A 656 -8.45 -14.26 -65.35
CA ASN A 656 -8.23 -14.02 -63.93
C ASN A 656 -9.43 -14.40 -63.03
N SER A 657 -10.57 -14.79 -63.61
CA SER A 657 -11.76 -15.29 -62.91
C SER A 657 -11.63 -16.76 -62.53
#